data_AF-A0A024SFP0-F1
#
_entry.id   AF-A0A024SFP0-F1
#
_cell.length_a   1.000
_cell.length_b   1.000
_cell.length_c   1.000
_cell.angle_alpha   90.00
_cell.angle_beta   90.00
_cell.angle_gamma   90.00
#
_symmetry.space_group_name_H-M   'P 1'
#
loop_
_entity.id
_entity.type
_entity.pdbx_description
1 polymer ?
#
loop_
_entity_poly.entity_id
_entity_poly.type
_entity_poly.pdbx_seq_one_letter_code
_entity_poly.pdbx_strand_id
1 'polypeptide(L)'
;APARSTAEKTSPDGRPEKGKRFKVKRGLNVKTIRPQHLQLCPVEEDSLVPVPQLCHNLDRVLFNPGVYQMQDGRSHVYNFDPYLASIMPVKEFDFDALRRYVTSSKDVKLRQLSASYGMKYCGSTSSMTSILSHFHYLLSAWRRPNFAFLSRSIEPESYNFTALSRGPAAAFAHFKDGTYAFDSDKEYDTENILSLLGKSMEKLLTLPRDDFEKYRRSKSHQLSDEERNAQDSFHYTTLGDFMMRSQLDAYDPRLPGSGMFDLKTRAVVAVRMDVKGYEKGAGYEIRKRFGQWESFEREYYDMIRTVFLKYSLQVRMGRMDGIFVAYHNTQRIFGFQYISLDEIDVALHGTSDRRLGDQEFKASIALLNDLMDRATKRYPGRTLRLHVETRPTKVPLTYFFVEPVTEEEMTNTQEAGKSSVEELERELLNLSETENAEDAEVAEDADRTAQVEPEQFDEEAEQLPDESSLKDSPNEAAWDAMMSKVEETVEDESLGIGSVREAVQEALEQSGLLNNKTELEIEQSLDAMVASLTAHSSKIKELRDRSDEPGQITERATKHESETENTSLADLIIRATEGIDNRARNLKTFQRMFADLAVESKQPDNTRSSERRGQTPSADEESNEDELADEEEDDGDADEPEQKDRELLGMYVTIRNQVNGEYVERPTGINKEDDFDWSVEYSITELPDKRARKIYSKIKQRRRKVLTPQSSEGWDWYKMFQGKLPALAKKGERFRELRTQQEAGGPVHVAWERSALPPDA
;
A
#
# COMPACT_ATOMS: atom_id res chain seq x y z
N ALA A 1 70.10 -19.33 50.47
CA ALA A 1 70.72 -20.67 50.43
C ALA A 1 69.74 -21.63 49.77
N PRO A 2 70.19 -22.47 48.82
CA PRO A 2 69.75 -22.27 47.42
C PRO A 2 69.47 -23.58 46.62
N ALA A 3 69.14 -23.36 45.34
CA ALA A 3 69.54 -24.14 44.16
C ALA A 3 68.73 -25.41 43.78
N ARG A 4 68.25 -25.41 42.53
CA ARG A 4 68.95 -26.15 41.45
C ARG A 4 68.54 -25.68 40.05
N SER A 5 69.57 -25.33 39.27
CA SER A 5 69.59 -25.13 37.83
C SER A 5 69.85 -26.43 37.09
N THR A 6 69.32 -26.57 35.88
CA THR A 6 69.92 -27.31 34.74
C THR A 6 69.31 -26.72 33.47
N ALA A 7 70.04 -25.88 32.71
CA ALA A 7 71.05 -26.21 31.69
C ALA A 7 70.44 -26.58 30.32
N GLU A 8 70.88 -25.81 29.32
CA GLU A 8 70.49 -25.79 27.90
C GLU A 8 70.70 -27.11 27.16
N LYS A 9 69.87 -27.34 26.14
CA LYS A 9 70.30 -27.93 24.86
C LYS A 9 69.57 -27.24 23.70
N THR A 10 70.31 -26.44 22.95
CA THR A 10 70.01 -26.00 21.58
C THR A 10 70.21 -27.15 20.60
N SER A 11 69.28 -27.33 19.66
CA SER A 11 69.56 -27.82 18.31
C SER A 11 68.48 -27.28 17.35
N PRO A 12 68.85 -26.80 16.16
CA PRO A 12 67.96 -26.09 15.23
C PRO A 12 67.38 -27.05 14.19
N ASP A 13 66.10 -26.93 13.86
CA ASP A 13 65.63 -27.33 12.54
C ASP A 13 64.41 -26.53 12.12
N GLY A 14 64.45 -26.02 10.90
CA GLY A 14 63.57 -24.98 10.40
C GLY A 14 62.29 -25.50 9.76
N ARG A 15 61.29 -24.61 9.69
CA ARG A 15 60.42 -24.34 8.54
C ARG A 15 59.58 -23.09 8.83
N PRO A 16 59.45 -22.14 7.91
CA PRO A 16 58.65 -20.93 8.13
C PRO A 16 57.17 -21.28 7.96
N GLU A 17 56.40 -21.26 9.05
CA GLU A 17 54.94 -21.26 8.95
C GLU A 17 54.49 -19.93 8.33
N LYS A 18 53.88 -20.04 7.15
CA LYS A 18 53.18 -18.94 6.49
C LYS A 18 52.08 -18.44 7.43
N GLY A 19 52.30 -17.28 8.03
CA GLY A 19 51.29 -16.59 8.81
C GLY A 19 50.04 -16.37 7.98
N LYS A 20 48.96 -17.10 8.31
CA LYS A 20 47.61 -16.75 7.89
C LYS A 20 47.34 -15.36 8.45
N ARG A 21 47.38 -14.35 7.57
CA ARG A 21 46.79 -13.03 7.84
C ARG A 21 45.32 -13.27 8.15
N PHE A 22 44.96 -13.29 9.43
CA PHE A 22 43.57 -13.14 9.84
C PHE A 22 43.08 -11.81 9.26
N LYS A 23 42.24 -11.89 8.22
CA LYS A 23 41.39 -10.77 7.83
C LYS A 23 40.57 -10.44 9.07
N VAL A 24 40.88 -9.30 9.69
CA VAL A 24 40.06 -8.73 10.77
C VAL A 24 38.66 -8.54 10.18
N LYS A 25 37.71 -9.40 10.55
CA LYS A 25 36.28 -9.14 10.32
C LYS A 25 36.01 -7.79 11.00
N ARG A 26 35.75 -6.73 10.22
CA ARG A 26 35.24 -5.47 10.78
C ARG A 26 33.98 -5.82 11.57
N GLY A 27 34.02 -5.62 12.88
CA GLY A 27 32.85 -5.90 13.73
C GLY A 27 31.66 -5.10 13.24
N LEU A 28 30.50 -5.75 13.12
CA LEU A 28 29.23 -5.08 12.85
C LEU A 28 29.00 -4.06 13.96
N ASN A 29 28.81 -2.79 13.60
CA ASN A 29 28.46 -1.74 14.56
C ASN A 29 26.98 -1.87 14.89
N VAL A 30 26.68 -2.64 15.93
CA VAL A 30 25.32 -2.85 16.43
C VAL A 30 25.01 -1.77 17.46
N LYS A 31 23.92 -1.05 17.24
CA LYS A 31 23.35 -0.07 18.18
C LYS A 31 22.06 -0.63 18.77
N THR A 32 21.65 -0.11 19.92
CA THR A 32 20.42 -0.53 20.60
C THR A 32 19.51 0.66 20.83
N ILE A 33 18.24 0.54 20.44
CA ILE A 33 17.16 1.46 20.77
C ILE A 33 16.34 0.83 21.89
N ARG A 34 16.04 1.60 22.94
CA ARG A 34 15.04 1.23 23.95
C ARG A 34 13.84 2.16 23.77
N PRO A 35 12.80 1.76 23.01
CA PRO A 35 11.71 2.67 22.62
C PRO A 35 10.96 3.27 23.80
N GLN A 36 10.88 2.54 24.92
CA GLN A 36 10.31 3.04 26.17
C GLN A 36 11.02 4.28 26.76
N HIS A 37 12.30 4.48 26.45
CA HIS A 37 13.07 5.65 26.89
C HIS A 37 12.99 6.82 25.90
N LEU A 38 12.40 6.63 24.72
CA LEU A 38 12.19 7.71 23.76
C LEU A 38 10.98 8.54 24.18
N GLN A 39 11.18 9.86 24.25
CA GLN A 39 10.16 10.81 24.65
C GLN A 39 9.67 11.60 23.45
N LEU A 40 8.35 11.63 23.30
CA LEU A 40 7.65 12.47 22.34
C LEU A 40 7.22 13.72 23.10
N CYS A 41 7.85 14.87 22.82
CA CYS A 41 7.68 16.08 23.61
C CYS A 41 6.82 17.10 22.86
N PRO A 42 5.67 17.52 23.42
CA PRO A 42 4.89 18.63 22.87
C PRO A 42 5.70 19.94 22.88
N VAL A 43 5.51 20.75 21.85
CA VAL A 43 5.98 22.14 21.80
C VAL A 43 4.83 23.04 22.20
N GLU A 44 4.99 23.79 23.29
CA GLU A 44 3.99 24.76 23.75
C GLU A 44 4.03 26.03 22.89
N GLU A 45 2.85 26.56 22.57
CA GLU A 45 2.70 27.80 21.81
C GLU A 45 1.90 28.85 22.59
N ASP A 46 2.31 30.12 22.48
CA ASP A 46 1.68 31.25 23.17
C ASP A 46 0.29 31.62 22.62
N SER A 47 -0.09 31.13 21.44
CA SER A 47 -1.34 31.49 20.76
C SER A 47 -1.91 30.27 20.04
N LEU A 48 -2.82 29.57 20.71
CA LEU A 48 -3.56 28.46 20.12
C LEU A 48 -4.71 29.01 19.28
N VAL A 49 -4.66 28.77 17.96
CA VAL A 49 -5.82 28.93 17.10
C VAL A 49 -6.90 27.95 17.60
N PRO A 50 -8.17 28.37 17.75
CA PRO A 50 -9.22 27.45 18.17
C PRO A 50 -9.38 26.31 17.17
N VAL A 51 -9.28 25.08 17.68
CA VAL A 51 -9.62 23.88 16.91
C VAL A 51 -11.14 23.77 16.84
N PRO A 52 -11.73 23.54 15.67
CA PRO A 52 -13.17 23.49 15.55
C PRO A 52 -13.74 22.24 16.24
N GLN A 53 -15.04 22.28 16.52
CA GLN A 53 -15.79 21.14 17.04
C GLN A 53 -16.74 20.61 15.96
N LEU A 54 -17.23 19.39 16.13
CA LEU A 54 -18.25 18.85 15.25
C LEU A 54 -19.56 19.64 15.37
N CYS A 55 -20.18 19.94 14.23
CA CYS A 55 -21.50 20.55 14.15
C CYS A 55 -22.59 19.48 13.95
N HIS A 56 -23.86 19.90 13.81
CA HIS A 56 -24.99 19.02 13.44
C HIS A 56 -25.24 17.83 14.39
N ASN A 57 -24.89 17.96 15.68
CA ASN A 57 -24.97 16.90 16.69
C ASN A 57 -24.21 15.62 16.31
N LEU A 58 -23.14 15.74 15.51
CA LEU A 58 -22.28 14.63 15.10
C LEU A 58 -21.37 14.14 16.23
N ASP A 59 -21.21 14.92 17.30
CA ASP A 59 -20.42 14.58 18.49
C ASP A 59 -20.88 13.27 19.16
N ARG A 60 -22.16 12.88 19.01
CA ARG A 60 -22.66 11.59 19.51
C ARG A 60 -21.92 10.37 18.94
N VAL A 61 -21.35 10.50 17.74
CA VAL A 61 -20.62 9.40 17.06
C VAL A 61 -19.33 9.07 17.81
N LEU A 62 -18.75 10.04 18.52
CA LEU A 62 -17.51 9.89 19.27
C LEU A 62 -17.63 8.90 20.44
N PHE A 63 -18.83 8.72 21.01
CA PHE A 63 -19.00 8.08 22.31
C PHE A 63 -19.69 6.71 22.29
N ASN A 64 -20.23 6.24 21.16
CA ASN A 64 -20.66 4.84 21.06
C ASN A 64 -19.97 4.13 19.89
N PRO A 65 -19.34 2.96 20.13
CA PRO A 65 -18.63 2.22 19.11
C PRO A 65 -19.52 1.77 17.95
N GLY A 66 -18.91 1.73 16.77
CA GLY A 66 -19.52 1.25 15.54
C GLY A 66 -20.13 2.36 14.68
N VAL A 67 -20.88 1.94 13.68
CA VAL A 67 -21.35 2.82 12.62
C VAL A 67 -22.73 3.39 12.95
N TYR A 68 -22.91 4.67 12.69
CA TYR A 68 -24.18 5.37 12.69
C TYR A 68 -24.60 5.67 11.26
N GLN A 69 -25.71 5.04 10.84
CA GLN A 69 -26.29 5.31 9.52
C GLN A 69 -26.93 6.70 9.50
N MET A 70 -26.82 7.38 8.36
CA MET A 70 -27.44 8.69 8.13
C MET A 70 -28.97 8.60 8.29
N GLN A 71 -29.57 7.55 7.73
CA GLN A 71 -31.00 7.27 7.77
C GLN A 71 -31.24 5.77 8.01
N ASP A 72 -32.22 5.42 8.83
CA ASP A 72 -32.60 4.02 9.03
C ASP A 72 -33.35 3.47 7.81
N GLY A 73 -32.82 2.42 7.20
CA GLY A 73 -33.37 1.84 5.97
C GLY A 73 -34.76 1.20 6.09
N ARG A 74 -35.24 0.92 7.31
CA ARG A 74 -36.56 0.30 7.56
C ARG A 74 -37.64 1.35 7.85
N SER A 75 -37.33 2.34 8.69
CA SER A 75 -38.28 3.35 9.16
C SER A 75 -38.20 4.66 8.40
N HIS A 76 -37.14 4.89 7.62
CA HIS A 76 -36.87 6.14 6.90
C HIS A 76 -36.64 7.36 7.80
N VAL A 77 -36.48 7.12 9.10
CA VAL A 77 -36.14 8.17 10.06
C VAL A 77 -34.65 8.48 9.97
N TYR A 78 -34.32 9.76 9.87
CA TYR A 78 -32.94 10.24 9.87
C TYR A 78 -32.36 10.24 11.30
N ASN A 79 -31.14 9.73 11.44
CA ASN A 79 -30.42 9.73 12.73
C ASN A 79 -29.64 11.03 12.97
N PHE A 80 -29.44 11.80 11.90
CA PHE A 80 -28.77 13.10 11.88
C PHE A 80 -29.57 14.09 11.02
N ASP A 81 -29.15 15.35 10.99
CA ASP A 81 -29.80 16.39 10.19
C ASP A 81 -29.84 15.99 8.71
N PRO A 82 -31.02 15.85 8.06
CA PRO A 82 -31.14 15.45 6.65
C PRO A 82 -30.27 16.27 5.69
N TYR A 83 -29.93 17.52 6.04
CA TYR A 83 -28.99 18.35 5.30
C TYR A 83 -27.65 17.64 5.01
N LEU A 84 -27.12 16.89 5.98
CA LEU A 84 -25.85 16.16 5.84
C LEU A 84 -25.91 15.00 4.84
N ALA A 85 -27.11 14.55 4.46
CA ALA A 85 -27.25 13.38 3.60
C ALA A 85 -26.79 13.66 2.17
N SER A 86 -26.76 14.93 1.76
CA SER A 86 -26.30 15.37 0.44
C SER A 86 -24.95 16.08 0.56
N ILE A 87 -24.06 15.78 -0.37
CA ILE A 87 -22.76 16.45 -0.51
C ILE A 87 -22.94 17.58 -1.53
N MET A 88 -22.41 18.76 -1.22
CA MET A 88 -22.39 19.86 -2.19
C MET A 88 -21.59 19.43 -3.42
N PRO A 89 -22.15 19.49 -4.63
CA PRO A 89 -21.42 19.12 -5.83
C PRO A 89 -20.16 19.95 -6.01
N VAL A 90 -19.12 19.33 -6.56
CA VAL A 90 -17.82 19.98 -6.79
C VAL A 90 -17.97 21.21 -7.69
N LYS A 91 -18.87 21.14 -8.67
CA LYS A 91 -19.17 22.28 -9.57
C LYS A 91 -19.74 23.49 -8.81
N GLU A 92 -20.43 23.27 -7.69
CA GLU A 92 -21.10 24.32 -6.90
C GLU A 92 -20.23 24.87 -5.77
N PHE A 93 -19.27 24.09 -5.27
CA PHE A 93 -18.40 24.50 -4.18
C PHE A 93 -17.28 25.41 -4.69
N ASP A 94 -17.01 26.51 -3.97
CA ASP A 94 -15.90 27.41 -4.27
C ASP A 94 -14.60 26.95 -3.58
N PHE A 95 -13.80 26.15 -4.28
CA PHE A 95 -12.51 25.68 -3.77
C PHE A 95 -11.45 26.77 -3.67
N ASP A 96 -11.60 27.89 -4.38
CA ASP A 96 -10.71 29.05 -4.25
C ASP A 96 -10.89 29.77 -2.90
N ALA A 97 -12.04 29.55 -2.25
CA ALA A 97 -12.29 30.01 -0.89
C ALA A 97 -11.59 29.16 0.18
N LEU A 98 -11.01 28.00 -0.19
CA LEU A 98 -10.23 27.19 0.72
C LEU A 98 -8.77 27.62 0.74
N ARG A 99 -8.19 27.58 1.93
CA ARG A 99 -6.77 27.80 2.10
C ARG A 99 -5.96 26.72 1.38
N ARG A 100 -4.89 27.15 0.70
CA ARG A 100 -3.95 26.24 0.04
C ARG A 100 -3.14 25.47 1.07
N TYR A 101 -2.98 24.18 0.83
CA TYR A 101 -2.16 23.31 1.66
C TYR A 101 -0.69 23.78 1.65
N VAL A 102 -0.10 23.91 2.85
CA VAL A 102 1.29 24.37 3.01
C VAL A 102 2.20 23.17 3.25
N THR A 103 3.10 22.89 2.30
CA THR A 103 4.16 21.86 2.45
C THR A 103 5.14 22.23 3.56
N SER A 104 5.85 21.24 4.11
CA SER A 104 6.76 21.45 5.24
C SER A 104 7.88 22.43 4.88
N SER A 105 8.41 22.34 3.66
CA SER A 105 9.45 23.26 3.15
C SER A 105 9.01 24.73 3.08
N LYS A 106 7.71 24.97 2.79
CA LYS A 106 7.12 26.30 2.66
C LYS A 106 6.61 26.87 3.98
N ASP A 107 6.53 26.06 5.03
CA ASP A 107 6.10 26.49 6.35
C ASP A 107 7.22 27.22 7.10
N VAL A 108 7.11 28.55 7.16
CA VAL A 108 8.06 29.42 7.84
C VAL A 108 8.02 29.20 9.36
N LYS A 109 6.84 28.98 9.95
CA LYS A 109 6.68 28.79 11.39
C LYS A 109 7.31 27.48 11.83
N LEU A 110 7.05 26.39 11.11
CA LEU A 110 7.69 25.09 11.35
C LEU A 110 9.22 25.20 11.32
N ARG A 111 9.78 25.94 10.36
CA ARG A 111 11.23 26.15 10.26
C ARG A 111 11.77 26.98 11.42
N GLN A 112 11.10 28.06 11.78
CA GLN A 112 11.49 28.91 12.92
C GLN A 112 11.45 28.12 14.24
N LEU A 113 10.40 27.33 14.47
CA LEU A 113 10.29 26.45 15.62
C LEU A 113 11.44 25.43 15.62
N SER A 114 11.70 24.78 14.49
CA SER A 114 12.80 23.83 14.34
C SER A 114 14.15 24.47 14.73
N ALA A 115 14.44 25.67 14.21
CA ALA A 115 15.65 26.41 14.55
C ALA A 115 15.71 26.77 16.05
N SER A 116 14.61 27.24 16.63
CA SER A 116 14.55 27.65 18.05
C SER A 116 14.76 26.49 19.03
N TYR A 117 14.27 25.29 18.67
CA TYR A 117 14.45 24.07 19.45
C TYR A 117 15.73 23.30 19.08
N GLY A 118 16.51 23.78 18.10
CA GLY A 118 17.75 23.13 17.66
C GLY A 118 17.54 21.83 16.88
N MET A 119 16.37 21.66 16.24
CA MET A 119 16.01 20.49 15.46
C MET A 119 16.63 20.57 14.05
N LYS A 120 17.24 19.47 13.59
CA LYS A 120 17.85 19.37 12.25
C LYS A 120 16.83 19.05 11.16
N TYR A 121 15.81 18.28 11.52
CA TYR A 121 14.82 17.77 10.57
C TYR A 121 13.44 18.28 10.95
N CYS A 122 12.61 18.57 9.95
CA CYS A 122 11.21 18.85 10.20
C CYS A 122 10.31 18.24 9.13
N GLY A 123 9.05 17.99 9.48
CA GLY A 123 8.10 17.39 8.56
C GLY A 123 6.68 17.44 9.07
N SER A 124 5.73 17.17 8.17
CA SER A 124 4.31 17.04 8.47
C SER A 124 3.85 15.58 8.46
N THR A 125 2.68 15.32 9.07
CA THR A 125 1.96 14.04 9.04
C THR A 125 1.93 13.41 7.67
N SER A 126 1.45 14.12 6.67
CA SER A 126 1.38 13.60 5.30
C SER A 126 2.75 13.26 4.71
N SER A 127 3.78 14.07 4.99
CA SER A 127 5.12 13.93 4.38
C SER A 127 5.97 12.80 4.95
N MET A 128 5.82 12.46 6.23
CA MET A 128 6.65 11.46 6.90
C MET A 128 6.02 10.07 6.94
N THR A 129 4.69 10.00 6.86
CA THR A 129 3.93 8.76 7.08
C THR A 129 4.36 7.61 6.17
N SER A 130 4.59 7.86 4.86
CA SER A 130 4.98 6.82 3.91
C SER A 130 6.32 6.17 4.25
N ILE A 131 7.31 6.98 4.64
CA ILE A 131 8.63 6.51 5.08
C ILE A 131 8.51 5.74 6.40
N LEU A 132 7.75 6.28 7.36
CA LEU A 132 7.56 5.65 8.67
C LEU A 132 6.85 4.29 8.57
N SER A 133 5.95 4.10 7.61
CA SER A 133 5.32 2.79 7.35
C SER A 133 6.35 1.70 7.06
N HIS A 134 7.43 2.00 6.33
CA HIS A 134 8.48 1.02 6.05
C HIS A 134 9.23 0.59 7.32
N PHE A 135 9.53 1.52 8.21
CA PHE A 135 10.14 1.15 9.50
C PHE A 135 9.18 0.35 10.39
N HIS A 136 7.88 0.63 10.34
CA HIS A 136 6.88 -0.23 10.97
C HIS A 136 6.90 -1.65 10.38
N TYR A 137 6.97 -1.82 9.05
CA TYR A 137 7.09 -3.14 8.43
C TYR A 137 8.36 -3.89 8.86
N LEU A 138 9.47 -3.18 9.04
CA LEU A 138 10.72 -3.74 9.55
C LEU A 138 10.56 -4.23 11.00
N LEU A 139 10.10 -3.33 11.89
CA LEU A 139 9.96 -3.60 13.33
C LEU A 139 8.95 -4.70 13.65
N SER A 140 7.83 -4.70 12.91
CA SER A 140 6.75 -5.67 13.06
C SER A 140 6.98 -6.98 12.30
N ALA A 141 8.11 -7.12 11.60
CA ALA A 141 8.40 -8.23 10.70
C ALA A 141 7.20 -8.55 9.78
N TRP A 142 6.72 -7.53 9.06
CA TRP A 142 5.55 -7.63 8.18
C TRP A 142 4.30 -8.24 8.85
N ARG A 143 3.97 -7.77 10.07
CA ARG A 143 2.76 -8.20 10.78
C ARG A 143 1.54 -7.99 9.89
N ARG A 144 0.79 -9.08 9.66
CA ARG A 144 -0.45 -9.03 8.88
C ARG A 144 -1.52 -8.27 9.65
N PRO A 145 -2.38 -7.50 8.96
CA PRO A 145 -3.54 -6.92 9.58
C PRO A 145 -4.42 -7.97 10.27
N ASN A 146 -5.04 -7.55 11.37
CA ASN A 146 -5.98 -8.33 12.15
C ASN A 146 -7.41 -7.84 11.85
N PHE A 147 -8.31 -8.78 11.59
CA PHE A 147 -9.69 -8.53 11.20
C PHE A 147 -10.70 -8.89 12.29
N ALA A 148 -10.29 -8.89 13.57
CA ALA A 148 -11.14 -9.27 14.71
C ALA A 148 -12.45 -8.48 14.82
N PHE A 149 -12.52 -7.26 14.30
CA PHE A 149 -13.72 -6.42 14.28
C PHE A 149 -14.64 -6.66 13.08
N LEU A 150 -14.28 -7.59 12.18
CA LEU A 150 -15.14 -8.01 11.08
C LEU A 150 -15.99 -9.22 11.49
N SER A 151 -17.23 -9.24 11.03
CA SER A 151 -18.09 -10.39 11.10
C SER A 151 -17.63 -11.49 10.14
N ARG A 152 -18.14 -12.70 10.35
CA ARG A 152 -17.91 -13.84 9.43
C ARG A 152 -18.68 -13.72 8.11
N SER A 153 -19.40 -12.62 7.88
CA SER A 153 -20.17 -12.41 6.66
C SER A 153 -19.35 -11.83 5.51
N ILE A 154 -18.13 -11.38 5.81
CA ILE A 154 -17.14 -11.00 4.81
C ILE A 154 -16.23 -12.18 4.51
N GLU A 155 -15.91 -12.37 3.23
CA GLU A 155 -14.88 -13.27 2.75
C GLU A 155 -13.71 -12.40 2.29
N PRO A 156 -12.65 -12.25 3.11
CA PRO A 156 -11.49 -11.45 2.75
C PRO A 156 -10.82 -11.97 1.47
N GLU A 157 -10.73 -11.14 0.43
CA GLU A 157 -9.97 -11.46 -0.77
C GLU A 157 -8.46 -11.56 -0.49
N SER A 158 -7.97 -10.87 0.56
CA SER A 158 -6.61 -11.05 1.04
C SER A 158 -6.47 -10.52 2.47
N TYR A 159 -5.63 -11.18 3.25
CA TYR A 159 -5.32 -10.85 4.63
C TYR A 159 -4.11 -9.92 4.77
N ASN A 160 -3.61 -9.38 3.66
CA ASN A 160 -2.39 -8.56 3.64
C ASN A 160 -2.70 -7.09 3.30
N PHE A 161 -1.78 -6.20 3.66
CA PHE A 161 -1.75 -4.83 3.17
C PHE A 161 -1.76 -4.79 1.64
N THR A 162 -2.37 -3.76 1.05
CA THR A 162 -2.43 -3.64 -0.42
C THR A 162 -1.07 -3.35 -1.03
N ALA A 163 -0.85 -3.76 -2.29
CA ALA A 163 0.41 -3.49 -3.00
C ALA A 163 0.80 -1.99 -2.96
N LEU A 164 -0.17 -1.09 -3.10
CA LEU A 164 0.02 0.36 -3.00
C LEU A 164 0.60 0.80 -1.65
N SER A 165 0.10 0.23 -0.55
CA SER A 165 0.60 0.56 0.79
C SER A 165 1.98 -0.04 1.10
N ARG A 166 2.32 -1.17 0.47
CA ARG A 166 3.59 -1.89 0.63
C ARG A 166 4.70 -1.38 -0.28
N GLY A 167 4.35 -0.66 -1.36
CA GLY A 167 5.29 -0.17 -2.37
C GLY A 167 6.30 0.83 -1.81
N PRO A 168 7.43 1.05 -2.51
CA PRO A 168 8.48 1.95 -2.03
C PRO A 168 8.01 3.38 -1.80
N ALA A 169 8.45 3.99 -0.70
CA ALA A 169 8.21 5.39 -0.38
C ALA A 169 9.33 6.29 -0.90
N ALA A 170 8.98 7.52 -1.28
CA ALA A 170 9.95 8.56 -1.61
C ALA A 170 9.55 9.90 -0.98
N ALA A 171 10.55 10.71 -0.65
CA ALA A 171 10.38 12.06 -0.12
C ALA A 171 11.59 12.93 -0.46
N PHE A 172 11.41 14.24 -0.41
CA PHE A 172 12.51 15.20 -0.41
C PHE A 172 12.80 15.67 1.00
N ALA A 173 14.07 15.82 1.35
CA ALA A 173 14.54 16.55 2.51
C ALA A 173 15.18 17.86 2.02
N HIS A 174 14.37 18.91 1.93
CA HIS A 174 14.74 20.22 1.42
C HIS A 174 15.56 21.00 2.45
N PHE A 175 16.80 21.32 2.10
CA PHE A 175 17.70 22.04 2.99
C PHE A 175 17.48 23.54 2.87
N LYS A 176 17.19 24.21 4.00
CA LYS A 176 17.11 25.66 4.07
C LYS A 176 17.41 26.16 5.48
N ASP A 177 18.27 27.17 5.59
CA ASP A 177 18.61 27.85 6.85
C ASP A 177 19.09 26.89 7.97
N GLY A 178 19.78 25.80 7.61
CA GLY A 178 20.29 24.81 8.57
C GLY A 178 19.32 23.68 8.93
N THR A 179 18.09 23.69 8.43
CA THR A 179 17.07 22.66 8.68
C THR A 179 16.70 21.93 7.38
N TYR A 180 16.42 20.64 7.49
CA TYR A 180 15.96 19.78 6.41
C TYR A 180 14.44 19.52 6.55
N ALA A 181 13.64 20.06 5.64
CA ALA A 181 12.19 19.90 5.64
C ALA A 181 11.75 18.74 4.73
N PHE A 182 10.98 17.81 5.28
CA PHE A 182 10.43 16.65 4.57
C PHE A 182 9.19 17.03 3.79
N ASP A 183 9.22 16.82 2.49
CA ASP A 183 8.09 16.94 1.58
C ASP A 183 7.85 15.61 0.86
N SER A 184 6.58 15.23 0.68
CA SER A 184 6.24 14.04 -0.11
C SER A 184 6.75 14.17 -1.54
N ASP A 185 7.28 13.08 -2.09
CA ASP A 185 7.62 13.00 -3.50
C ASP A 185 6.34 12.82 -4.34
N LYS A 186 6.09 13.79 -5.21
CA LYS A 186 4.87 13.87 -6.04
C LYS A 186 5.08 13.41 -7.50
N GLU A 187 6.19 12.78 -7.84
CA GLU A 187 6.54 12.42 -9.22
C GLU A 187 5.43 11.65 -9.96
N TYR A 188 4.73 10.77 -9.25
CA TYR A 188 3.63 9.95 -9.77
C TYR A 188 2.30 10.23 -9.06
N ASP A 189 2.20 11.33 -8.31
CA ASP A 189 0.95 11.69 -7.65
C ASP A 189 -0.02 12.23 -8.71
N THR A 190 -1.18 11.61 -8.78
CA THR A 190 -2.31 12.13 -9.57
C THR A 190 -3.30 12.74 -8.59
N GLU A 191 -3.46 14.06 -8.65
CA GLU A 191 -4.51 14.69 -7.86
C GLU A 191 -5.87 14.24 -8.39
N ASN A 192 -6.82 14.12 -7.47
CA ASN A 192 -8.11 13.56 -7.78
C ASN A 192 -9.22 14.23 -6.97
N ILE A 193 -10.44 14.04 -7.44
CA ILE A 193 -11.66 14.65 -6.91
C ILE A 193 -11.86 14.40 -5.40
N LEU A 194 -11.37 13.28 -4.88
CA LEU A 194 -11.55 12.91 -3.47
C LEU A 194 -10.75 13.82 -2.54
N SER A 195 -9.60 14.33 -2.98
CA SER A 195 -8.81 15.30 -2.21
C SER A 195 -9.55 16.62 -2.03
N LEU A 196 -10.26 17.08 -3.07
CA LEU A 196 -11.09 18.30 -3.01
C LEU A 196 -12.31 18.08 -2.11
N LEU A 197 -13.04 16.99 -2.35
CA LEU A 197 -14.22 16.61 -1.57
C LEU A 197 -13.91 16.40 -0.09
N GLY A 198 -12.72 15.88 0.25
CA GLY A 198 -12.25 15.76 1.63
C GLY A 198 -12.28 17.10 2.37
N LYS A 199 -11.68 18.15 1.80
CA LYS A 199 -11.66 19.49 2.42
C LYS A 199 -13.04 20.13 2.51
N SER A 200 -13.86 19.94 1.48
CA SER A 200 -15.25 20.43 1.50
C SER A 200 -16.04 19.76 2.63
N MET A 201 -15.92 18.44 2.78
CA MET A 201 -16.60 17.72 3.85
C MET A 201 -16.04 18.04 5.24
N GLU A 202 -14.73 18.28 5.41
CA GLU A 202 -14.19 18.78 6.67
C GLU A 202 -14.92 20.05 7.14
N LYS A 203 -15.18 21.00 6.22
CA LYS A 203 -15.98 22.20 6.50
C LYS A 203 -17.45 21.86 6.79
N LEU A 204 -18.07 20.97 6.01
CA LEU A 204 -19.46 20.53 6.24
C LEU A 204 -19.65 19.93 7.64
N LEU A 205 -18.66 19.18 8.16
CA LEU A 205 -18.77 18.51 9.45
C LEU A 205 -18.49 19.46 10.64
N THR A 206 -17.87 20.61 10.40
CA THR A 206 -17.37 21.52 11.45
C THR A 206 -18.02 22.91 11.45
N LEU A 207 -18.73 23.29 10.40
CA LEU A 207 -19.44 24.56 10.30
C LEU A 207 -20.96 24.36 10.42
N PRO A 208 -21.68 25.34 11.00
CA PRO A 208 -23.14 25.40 10.87
C PRO A 208 -23.57 25.50 9.40
N ARG A 209 -24.79 25.05 9.10
CA ARG A 209 -25.37 25.06 7.74
C ARG A 209 -25.23 26.41 7.04
N ASP A 210 -25.65 27.49 7.70
CA ASP A 210 -25.66 28.83 7.10
C ASP A 210 -24.25 29.31 6.76
N ASP A 211 -23.24 28.92 7.55
CA ASP A 211 -21.84 29.26 7.31
C ASP A 211 -21.22 28.40 6.21
N PHE A 212 -21.53 27.10 6.17
CA PHE A 212 -21.06 26.23 5.10
C PHE A 212 -21.64 26.63 3.73
N GLU A 213 -22.92 27.02 3.69
CA GLU A 213 -23.57 27.48 2.46
C GLU A 213 -22.92 28.74 1.85
N LYS A 214 -22.20 29.55 2.64
CA LYS A 214 -21.41 30.67 2.10
C LYS A 214 -20.31 30.21 1.15
N TYR A 215 -19.80 28.97 1.28
CA TYR A 215 -18.78 28.41 0.39
C TYR A 215 -19.33 27.95 -0.97
N ARG A 216 -20.65 28.04 -1.20
CA ARG A 216 -21.22 27.85 -2.55
C ARG A 216 -20.77 28.99 -3.46
N ARG A 217 -20.38 28.72 -4.71
CA ARG A 217 -19.92 29.74 -5.68
C ARG A 217 -20.87 30.95 -5.79
N SER A 218 -22.18 30.71 -5.76
CA SER A 218 -23.21 31.76 -5.81
C SER A 218 -23.22 32.68 -4.58
N LYS A 219 -22.74 32.21 -3.43
CA LYS A 219 -22.73 32.94 -2.15
C LYS A 219 -21.33 33.29 -1.65
N SER A 220 -20.28 32.82 -2.33
CA SER A 220 -18.88 32.98 -1.90
C SER A 220 -18.46 34.44 -1.65
N HIS A 221 -19.10 35.40 -2.33
CA HIS A 221 -18.94 36.83 -2.08
C HIS A 221 -19.30 37.28 -0.64
N GLN A 222 -20.00 36.44 0.13
CA GLN A 222 -20.40 36.68 1.53
C GLN A 222 -19.33 36.24 2.53
N LEU A 223 -18.33 35.46 2.11
CA LEU A 223 -17.19 35.08 2.96
C LEU A 223 -16.29 36.29 3.17
N SER A 224 -16.01 36.59 4.44
CA SER A 224 -15.03 37.60 4.84
C SER A 224 -13.60 37.18 4.46
N ASP A 225 -12.71 38.16 4.36
CA ASP A 225 -11.29 37.90 4.14
C ASP A 225 -10.68 37.12 5.31
N GLU A 226 -11.17 37.31 6.54
CA GLU A 226 -10.76 36.51 7.70
C GLU A 226 -11.20 35.05 7.58
N GLU A 227 -12.44 34.77 7.14
CA GLU A 227 -12.93 33.39 6.94
C GLU A 227 -12.17 32.66 5.83
N ARG A 228 -11.79 33.36 4.76
CA ARG A 228 -10.97 32.81 3.66
C ARG A 228 -9.53 32.54 4.08
N ASN A 229 -8.97 33.41 4.91
CA ASN A 229 -7.56 33.36 5.32
C ASN A 229 -7.34 32.80 6.72
N ALA A 230 -8.38 32.23 7.34
CA ALA A 230 -8.32 31.63 8.67
C ALA A 230 -7.12 30.68 8.77
N GLN A 231 -6.39 30.77 9.88
CA GLN A 231 -5.22 29.92 10.09
C GLN A 231 -5.67 28.51 10.46
N ASP A 232 -5.02 27.51 9.86
CA ASP A 232 -5.19 26.14 10.28
C ASP A 232 -4.56 25.97 11.68
N SER A 233 -5.20 25.15 12.50
CA SER A 233 -4.68 24.81 13.82
C SER A 233 -3.65 23.69 13.69
N PHE A 234 -2.48 23.86 14.31
CA PHE A 234 -1.40 22.88 14.27
C PHE A 234 -0.91 22.51 15.67
N HIS A 235 -0.53 21.26 15.84
CA HIS A 235 0.34 20.81 16.92
C HIS A 235 1.75 20.57 16.41
N TYR A 236 2.72 20.93 17.25
CA TYR A 236 4.12 20.64 17.04
C TYR A 236 4.63 19.71 18.14
N THR A 237 5.43 18.74 17.74
CA THR A 237 5.92 17.70 18.62
C THR A 237 7.34 17.32 18.21
N THR A 238 8.25 17.15 19.17
CA THR A 238 9.64 16.76 18.91
C THR A 238 9.93 15.33 19.35
N LEU A 239 10.80 14.64 18.60
CA LEU A 239 11.44 13.38 19.00
C LEU A 239 12.81 13.26 18.32
N GLY A 240 13.86 13.09 19.10
CA GLY A 240 15.23 13.15 18.57
C GLY A 240 15.52 14.54 17.98
N ASP A 241 16.05 14.57 16.76
CA ASP A 241 16.34 15.80 16.01
C ASP A 241 15.18 16.22 15.08
N PHE A 242 14.00 15.60 15.21
CA PHE A 242 12.81 15.90 14.40
C PHE A 242 11.84 16.86 15.11
N MET A 243 11.42 17.90 14.38
CA MET A 243 10.23 18.70 14.63
C MET A 243 9.08 18.25 13.72
N MET A 244 7.99 17.77 14.30
CA MET A 244 6.86 17.22 13.55
C MET A 244 5.62 18.10 13.71
N ARG A 245 5.00 18.49 12.59
CA ARG A 245 3.75 19.25 12.53
C ARG A 245 2.57 18.34 12.20
N SER A 246 1.49 18.49 12.95
CA SER A 246 0.21 17.83 12.68
C SER A 246 -0.91 18.86 12.63
N GLN A 247 -1.69 18.88 11.55
CA GLN A 247 -2.91 19.67 11.47
C GLN A 247 -3.97 19.09 12.40
N LEU A 248 -4.77 19.95 13.03
CA LEU A 248 -5.85 19.55 13.94
C LEU A 248 -7.18 19.84 13.30
N ASP A 249 -7.93 18.78 13.01
CA ASP A 249 -9.19 18.89 12.30
C ASP A 249 -10.37 19.12 13.23
N ALA A 250 -10.38 18.48 14.42
CA ALA A 250 -11.47 18.64 15.38
C ALA A 250 -11.05 18.37 16.84
N TYR A 251 -11.84 18.90 17.77
CA TYR A 251 -11.61 18.80 19.21
C TYR A 251 -12.91 18.52 19.99
N ASP A 252 -12.83 17.58 20.95
CA ASP A 252 -13.84 17.37 21.98
C ASP A 252 -13.19 17.07 23.35
N PRO A 253 -13.44 17.89 24.40
CA PRO A 253 -12.83 17.72 25.71
C PRO A 253 -13.23 16.43 26.45
N ARG A 254 -14.29 15.74 26.01
CA ARG A 254 -14.77 14.50 26.63
C ARG A 254 -13.97 13.27 26.15
N LEU A 255 -13.23 13.39 25.05
CA LEU A 255 -12.34 12.34 24.58
C LEU A 255 -11.07 12.26 25.43
N PRO A 256 -10.45 11.07 25.57
CA PRO A 256 -9.19 10.91 26.28
C PRO A 256 -8.04 11.75 25.72
N GLY A 257 -6.96 11.87 26.51
CA GLY A 257 -5.72 12.52 26.08
C GLY A 257 -5.90 14.01 25.83
N SER A 258 -5.58 14.46 24.61
CA SER A 258 -5.68 15.87 24.21
C SER A 258 -7.09 16.30 23.82
N GLY A 259 -8.03 15.36 23.69
CA GLY A 259 -9.36 15.60 23.12
C GLY A 259 -9.37 15.84 21.60
N MET A 260 -8.19 15.88 20.95
CA MET A 260 -8.07 16.10 19.51
C MET A 260 -8.34 14.82 18.73
N PHE A 261 -8.97 14.95 17.58
CA PHE A 261 -9.16 13.85 16.64
C PHE A 261 -9.15 14.36 15.20
N ASP A 262 -8.90 13.44 14.29
CA ASP A 262 -8.72 13.71 12.88
C ASP A 262 -10.04 13.45 12.13
N LEU A 263 -10.34 14.25 11.11
CA LEU A 263 -11.52 14.07 10.28
C LEU A 263 -11.10 13.42 8.96
N LYS A 264 -11.78 12.35 8.58
CA LYS A 264 -11.51 11.64 7.32
C LYS A 264 -12.80 11.27 6.64
N THR A 265 -12.71 11.15 5.32
CA THR A 265 -13.82 10.70 4.49
C THR A 265 -13.43 9.43 3.77
N ARG A 266 -14.41 8.57 3.54
CA ARG A 266 -14.24 7.29 2.87
C ARG A 266 -15.21 7.16 1.73
N ALA A 267 -14.70 7.35 0.51
CA ALA A 267 -15.43 7.03 -0.69
C ALA A 267 -15.66 5.51 -0.80
N VAL A 268 -16.85 5.11 -1.26
CA VAL A 268 -17.19 3.71 -1.51
C VAL A 268 -16.23 3.05 -2.49
N VAL A 269 -16.05 1.74 -2.37
CA VAL A 269 -15.16 0.95 -3.21
C VAL A 269 -15.37 1.19 -4.71
N ALA A 270 -16.62 1.38 -5.18
CA ALA A 270 -16.91 1.65 -6.58
C ALA A 270 -16.26 2.95 -7.10
N VAL A 271 -16.19 3.98 -6.27
CA VAL A 271 -15.52 5.25 -6.61
C VAL A 271 -14.00 5.11 -6.50
N ARG A 272 -13.51 4.41 -5.47
CA ARG A 272 -12.06 4.25 -5.24
C ARG A 272 -11.35 3.43 -6.32
N MET A 273 -12.06 2.53 -6.97
CA MET A 273 -11.49 1.67 -8.03
C MET A 273 -11.47 2.34 -9.41
N ASP A 274 -12.26 3.40 -9.64
CA ASP A 274 -12.21 4.24 -10.84
C ASP A 274 -12.38 5.71 -10.43
N VAL A 275 -11.33 6.31 -9.87
CA VAL A 275 -11.40 7.69 -9.36
C VAL A 275 -11.52 8.72 -10.49
N LYS A 276 -10.98 8.43 -11.68
CA LYS A 276 -11.15 9.31 -12.86
C LYS A 276 -12.59 9.28 -13.36
N GLY A 277 -13.16 8.08 -13.48
CA GLY A 277 -14.58 7.87 -13.81
C GLY A 277 -15.50 7.81 -12.58
N TYR A 278 -15.23 8.61 -11.54
CA TYR A 278 -15.91 8.51 -10.24
C TYR A 278 -17.44 8.55 -10.32
N GLU A 279 -17.98 9.27 -11.32
CA GLU A 279 -19.42 9.37 -11.59
C GLU A 279 -20.07 8.00 -11.81
N LYS A 280 -19.37 7.07 -12.47
CA LYS A 280 -19.85 5.68 -12.67
C LYS A 280 -20.00 4.92 -11.36
N GLY A 281 -19.19 5.28 -10.36
CA GLY A 281 -19.21 4.71 -9.02
C GLY A 281 -20.20 5.39 -8.09
N ALA A 282 -20.69 6.59 -8.44
CA ALA A 282 -21.57 7.38 -7.59
C ALA A 282 -22.92 6.69 -7.32
N GLY A 283 -23.39 5.83 -8.24
CA GLY A 283 -24.58 5.01 -8.02
C GLY A 283 -24.49 3.99 -6.88
N TYR A 284 -23.29 3.65 -6.42
CA TYR A 284 -23.11 2.62 -5.39
C TYR A 284 -23.52 3.13 -4.01
N GLU A 285 -24.48 2.44 -3.37
CA GLU A 285 -24.99 2.81 -2.05
C GLU A 285 -24.61 1.82 -0.94
N ILE A 286 -24.23 2.35 0.22
CA ILE A 286 -24.13 1.55 1.44
C ILE A 286 -25.50 1.43 2.09
N ARG A 287 -26.03 0.20 2.17
CA ARG A 287 -27.39 -0.09 2.64
C ARG A 287 -27.43 -0.96 3.90
N LYS A 288 -26.29 -1.53 4.29
CA LYS A 288 -26.21 -2.51 5.38
C LYS A 288 -25.03 -2.21 6.29
N ARG A 289 -25.13 -2.62 7.55
CA ARG A 289 -23.99 -2.58 8.49
C ARG A 289 -22.93 -3.64 8.14
N PHE A 290 -23.38 -4.86 7.84
CA PHE A 290 -22.52 -6.03 7.60
C PHE A 290 -22.74 -6.62 6.20
N GLY A 291 -21.71 -7.24 5.63
CA GLY A 291 -21.73 -7.98 4.37
C GLY A 291 -20.57 -7.65 3.43
N GLN A 292 -20.37 -8.45 2.37
CA GLN A 292 -19.30 -8.27 1.38
C GLN A 292 -19.41 -6.99 0.53
N TRP A 293 -20.63 -6.53 0.29
CA TRP A 293 -20.96 -5.43 -0.61
C TRP A 293 -22.07 -4.57 -0.04
N GLU A 294 -22.11 -3.30 -0.49
CA GLU A 294 -23.11 -2.29 -0.11
C GLU A 294 -23.20 -2.16 1.41
N SER A 295 -22.05 -2.28 2.08
CA SER A 295 -21.95 -2.35 3.54
C SER A 295 -20.82 -1.48 4.09
N PHE A 296 -20.99 -1.01 5.32
CA PHE A 296 -19.91 -0.32 6.03
C PHE A 296 -18.76 -1.28 6.37
N GLU A 297 -19.08 -2.54 6.66
CA GLU A 297 -18.09 -3.58 6.95
C GLU A 297 -17.12 -3.79 5.78
N ARG A 298 -17.59 -3.72 4.53
CA ARG A 298 -16.72 -3.77 3.34
C ARG A 298 -15.74 -2.60 3.32
N GLU A 299 -16.22 -1.39 3.59
CA GLU A 299 -15.35 -0.21 3.61
C GLU A 299 -14.33 -0.27 4.76
N TYR A 300 -14.77 -0.72 5.93
CA TYR A 300 -13.92 -0.90 7.12
C TYR A 300 -12.83 -1.95 6.88
N TYR A 301 -13.17 -3.08 6.27
CA TYR A 301 -12.21 -4.11 5.84
C TYR A 301 -11.14 -3.53 4.90
N ASP A 302 -11.56 -2.81 3.87
CA ASP A 302 -10.62 -2.18 2.96
C ASP A 302 -9.78 -1.11 3.69
N MET A 303 -10.33 -0.40 4.67
CA MET A 303 -9.58 0.59 5.47
C MET A 303 -8.46 -0.03 6.29
N ILE A 304 -8.72 -1.18 6.94
CA ILE A 304 -7.69 -1.95 7.67
C ILE A 304 -6.47 -2.22 6.77
N ARG A 305 -6.72 -2.63 5.53
CA ARG A 305 -5.68 -3.03 4.57
C ARG A 305 -4.96 -1.86 3.89
N THR A 306 -5.53 -0.66 3.93
CA THR A 306 -5.07 0.47 3.09
C THR A 306 -4.59 1.68 3.89
N VAL A 307 -5.39 2.15 4.85
CA VAL A 307 -5.20 3.48 5.47
C VAL A 307 -4.95 3.41 6.96
N PHE A 308 -5.30 2.32 7.66
CA PHE A 308 -5.15 2.23 9.11
C PHE A 308 -3.72 2.45 9.59
N LEU A 309 -2.71 1.94 8.88
CA LEU A 309 -1.32 2.22 9.24
C LEU A 309 -0.98 3.71 9.11
N LYS A 310 -1.46 4.38 8.06
CA LYS A 310 -1.26 5.82 7.88
C LYS A 310 -1.93 6.60 9.02
N TYR A 311 -3.17 6.26 9.30
CA TYR A 311 -4.00 6.82 10.36
C TYR A 311 -3.36 6.67 11.74
N SER A 312 -2.89 5.46 12.08
CA SER A 312 -2.13 5.17 13.29
C SER A 312 -0.92 6.11 13.47
N LEU A 313 -0.12 6.30 12.41
CA LEU A 313 1.05 7.18 12.44
C LEU A 313 0.66 8.66 12.58
N GLN A 314 -0.39 9.11 11.89
CA GLN A 314 -0.88 10.48 11.96
C GLN A 314 -1.41 10.83 13.35
N VAL A 315 -2.27 9.98 13.90
CA VAL A 315 -2.87 10.16 15.24
C VAL A 315 -1.79 10.20 16.32
N ARG A 316 -0.78 9.32 16.24
CA ARG A 316 0.35 9.31 17.17
C ARG A 316 1.20 10.57 17.10
N MET A 317 1.51 11.03 15.88
CA MET A 317 2.30 12.23 15.70
C MET A 317 1.54 13.51 16.10
N GLY A 318 0.23 13.53 15.88
CA GLY A 318 -0.68 14.61 16.26
C GLY A 318 -1.12 14.60 17.72
N ARG A 319 -0.78 13.54 18.46
CA ARG A 319 -1.24 13.29 19.84
C ARG A 319 -2.77 13.32 19.93
N MET A 320 -3.42 12.72 18.94
CA MET A 320 -4.88 12.63 18.81
C MET A 320 -5.38 11.32 19.45
N ASP A 321 -6.69 11.25 19.71
CA ASP A 321 -7.35 10.07 20.29
C ASP A 321 -7.80 9.05 19.24
N GLY A 322 -8.19 9.51 18.06
CA GLY A 322 -8.76 8.66 17.02
C GLY A 322 -9.16 9.45 15.78
N ILE A 323 -9.99 8.82 14.96
CA ILE A 323 -10.41 9.35 13.65
C ILE A 323 -11.91 9.24 13.50
N PHE A 324 -12.53 10.35 13.09
CA PHE A 324 -13.92 10.38 12.66
C PHE A 324 -13.99 10.16 11.15
N VAL A 325 -14.79 9.20 10.72
CA VAL A 325 -14.91 8.80 9.31
C VAL A 325 -16.33 9.05 8.80
N ALA A 326 -16.47 9.81 7.71
CA ALA A 326 -17.71 9.95 6.96
C ALA A 326 -17.68 9.08 5.68
N TYR A 327 -18.63 8.16 5.54
CA TYR A 327 -18.72 7.26 4.39
C TYR A 327 -19.61 7.84 3.30
N HIS A 328 -19.14 7.89 2.04
CA HIS A 328 -19.86 8.58 0.96
C HIS A 328 -19.63 7.97 -0.43
N ASN A 329 -20.48 8.30 -1.39
CA ASN A 329 -20.32 7.98 -2.82
C ASN A 329 -20.05 9.22 -3.69
N THR A 330 -19.54 10.30 -3.09
CA THR A 330 -19.34 11.66 -3.68
C THR A 330 -20.61 12.52 -3.84
N GLN A 331 -21.80 11.92 -3.83
CA GLN A 331 -23.07 12.66 -3.89
C GLN A 331 -23.81 12.66 -2.54
N ARG A 332 -23.68 11.59 -1.76
CA ARG A 332 -24.41 11.36 -0.51
C ARG A 332 -23.49 10.81 0.58
N ILE A 333 -23.80 11.17 1.83
CA ILE A 333 -23.21 10.57 3.01
C ILE A 333 -24.14 9.46 3.52
N PHE A 334 -23.58 8.27 3.73
CA PHE A 334 -24.32 7.10 4.21
C PHE A 334 -24.30 6.96 5.73
N GLY A 335 -23.27 7.50 6.38
CA GLY A 335 -23.12 7.39 7.81
C GLY A 335 -21.72 7.74 8.29
N PHE A 336 -21.55 7.63 9.61
CA PHE A 336 -20.36 8.06 10.32
C PHE A 336 -19.86 6.96 11.27
N GLN A 337 -18.56 6.94 11.53
CA GLN A 337 -17.94 6.08 12.52
C GLN A 337 -16.78 6.80 13.19
N TYR A 338 -16.66 6.67 14.51
CA TYR A 338 -15.44 7.04 15.22
C TYR A 338 -14.60 5.78 15.44
N ILE A 339 -13.33 5.84 15.06
CA ILE A 339 -12.36 4.75 15.19
C ILE A 339 -11.24 5.24 16.09
N SER A 340 -11.23 4.75 17.34
CA SER A 340 -10.20 5.09 18.32
C SER A 340 -8.83 4.52 17.93
N LEU A 341 -7.75 5.11 18.45
CA LEU A 341 -6.41 4.56 18.25
C LEU A 341 -6.28 3.12 18.79
N ASP A 342 -6.95 2.80 19.90
CA ASP A 342 -6.98 1.44 20.46
C ASP A 342 -7.61 0.43 19.48
N GLU A 343 -8.66 0.84 18.76
CA GLU A 343 -9.31 0.01 17.74
C GLU A 343 -8.42 -0.19 16.51
N ILE A 344 -7.72 0.87 16.08
CA ILE A 344 -6.71 0.78 15.02
C ILE A 344 -5.56 -0.14 15.45
N ASP A 345 -5.15 -0.09 16.72
CA ASP A 345 -4.06 -0.91 17.24
C ASP A 345 -4.40 -2.39 17.32
N VAL A 346 -5.65 -2.75 17.61
CA VAL A 346 -6.09 -4.15 17.48
C VAL A 346 -5.90 -4.62 16.04
N ALA A 347 -6.26 -3.79 15.06
CA ALA A 347 -6.14 -4.14 13.64
C ALA A 347 -4.69 -4.20 13.14
N LEU A 348 -3.77 -3.39 13.67
CA LEU A 348 -2.37 -3.33 13.21
C LEU A 348 -1.38 -4.11 14.07
N HIS A 349 -1.59 -4.11 15.38
CA HIS A 349 -0.67 -4.65 16.39
C HIS A 349 -1.25 -5.87 17.12
N GLY A 350 -2.54 -6.16 16.95
CA GLY A 350 -3.21 -7.32 17.55
C GLY A 350 -3.58 -7.12 19.02
N THR A 351 -3.46 -5.91 19.55
CA THR A 351 -3.78 -5.57 20.94
C THR A 351 -4.34 -4.15 21.02
N SER A 352 -5.23 -3.88 21.97
CA SER A 352 -5.69 -2.52 22.30
C SER A 352 -4.73 -1.78 23.23
N ASP A 353 -3.66 -2.44 23.68
CA ASP A 353 -2.61 -1.79 24.46
C ASP A 353 -1.69 -0.96 23.54
N ARG A 354 -1.84 0.36 23.64
CA ARG A 354 -1.08 1.34 22.84
C ARG A 354 0.43 1.28 23.03
N ARG A 355 0.95 0.66 24.10
CA ARG A 355 2.40 0.59 24.36
C ARG A 355 3.17 0.05 23.16
N LEU A 356 2.66 -0.98 22.50
CA LEU A 356 3.33 -1.58 21.33
C LEU A 356 3.40 -0.61 20.15
N GLY A 357 2.26 -0.10 19.71
CA GLY A 357 2.20 0.82 18.57
C GLY A 357 2.96 2.12 18.83
N ASP A 358 2.88 2.65 20.06
CA ASP A 358 3.59 3.88 20.45
C ASP A 358 5.12 3.66 20.45
N GLN A 359 5.58 2.50 20.93
CA GLN A 359 7.00 2.15 20.88
C GLN A 359 7.48 1.88 19.45
N GLU A 360 6.69 1.21 18.60
CA GLU A 360 7.03 0.97 17.19
C GLU A 360 7.13 2.30 16.42
N PHE A 361 6.24 3.25 16.70
CA PHE A 361 6.29 4.61 16.16
C PHE A 361 7.56 5.36 16.59
N LYS A 362 7.87 5.38 17.88
CA LYS A 362 9.08 6.05 18.41
C LYS A 362 10.36 5.44 17.86
N ALA A 363 10.43 4.11 17.78
CA ALA A 363 11.56 3.39 17.20
C ALA A 363 11.73 3.70 15.71
N SER A 364 10.63 3.80 14.96
CA SER A 364 10.64 4.20 13.55
C SER A 364 11.29 5.57 13.34
N ILE A 365 10.93 6.57 14.17
CA ILE A 365 11.53 7.91 14.08
C ILE A 365 13.01 7.86 14.45
N ALA A 366 13.39 7.13 15.50
CA ALA A 366 14.79 7.00 15.90
C ALA A 366 15.68 6.35 14.82
N LEU A 367 15.16 5.33 14.13
CA LEU A 367 15.86 4.71 12.98
C LEU A 367 16.01 5.70 11.82
N LEU A 368 14.94 6.44 11.49
CA LEU A 368 14.99 7.48 10.47
C LEU A 368 16.01 8.59 10.84
N ASN A 369 16.10 8.97 12.12
CA ASN A 369 17.07 9.96 12.60
C ASN A 369 18.51 9.52 12.34
N ASP A 370 18.90 8.29 12.69
CA ASP A 370 20.28 7.80 12.46
C ASP A 370 20.61 7.70 10.96
N LEU A 371 19.64 7.27 10.14
CA LEU A 371 19.81 7.23 8.68
C LEU A 371 19.98 8.64 8.10
N MET A 372 19.19 9.61 8.55
CA MET A 372 19.29 11.00 8.12
C MET A 372 20.57 11.68 8.62
N ASP A 373 21.03 11.41 9.83
CA ASP A 373 22.31 11.92 10.33
C ASP A 373 23.47 11.45 9.45
N ARG A 374 23.44 10.18 9.00
CA ARG A 374 24.44 9.65 8.07
C ARG A 374 24.35 10.29 6.69
N ALA A 375 23.14 10.43 6.17
CA ALA A 375 22.89 11.07 4.88
C ALA A 375 23.34 12.53 4.85
N THR A 376 22.93 13.31 5.86
CA THR A 376 23.30 14.74 5.97
C THR A 376 24.76 14.96 6.32
N LYS A 377 25.41 14.01 7.00
CA LYS A 377 26.87 14.02 7.16
C LYS A 377 27.59 13.75 5.84
N ARG A 378 27.06 12.88 4.98
CA ARG A 378 27.64 12.57 3.65
C ARG A 378 27.45 13.73 2.67
N TYR A 379 26.29 14.36 2.71
CA TYR A 379 25.88 15.46 1.81
C TYR A 379 25.44 16.70 2.60
N PRO A 380 26.37 17.39 3.28
CA PRO A 380 26.04 18.51 4.15
C PRO A 380 25.51 19.71 3.34
N GLY A 381 24.42 20.31 3.82
CA GLY A 381 23.86 21.54 3.27
C GLY A 381 23.23 21.41 1.87
N ARG A 382 22.94 20.20 1.41
CA ARG A 382 22.32 19.93 0.10
C ARG A 382 20.92 19.37 0.29
N THR A 383 20.00 19.73 -0.61
CA THR A 383 18.68 19.09 -0.67
C THR A 383 18.82 17.64 -1.13
N LEU A 384 18.08 16.74 -0.48
CA LEU A 384 18.22 15.30 -0.68
C LEU A 384 16.89 14.70 -1.16
N ARG A 385 16.96 13.77 -2.10
CA ARG A 385 15.85 12.90 -2.47
C ARG A 385 16.06 11.53 -1.85
N LEU A 386 15.05 11.03 -1.16
CA LEU A 386 15.07 9.80 -0.37
C LEU A 386 14.18 8.76 -1.03
N HIS A 387 14.64 7.51 -1.07
CA HIS A 387 13.80 6.35 -1.39
C HIS A 387 13.98 5.28 -0.32
N VAL A 388 12.87 4.76 0.19
CA VAL A 388 12.84 3.79 1.28
C VAL A 388 11.97 2.62 0.89
N GLU A 389 12.48 1.40 1.05
CA GLU A 389 11.70 0.18 0.84
C GLU A 389 12.11 -0.87 1.87
N THR A 390 11.14 -1.42 2.57
CA THR A 390 11.36 -2.63 3.37
C THR A 390 11.03 -3.84 2.52
N ARG A 391 11.85 -4.89 2.58
CA ARG A 391 11.64 -6.13 1.83
C ARG A 391 11.18 -7.25 2.77
N PRO A 392 10.20 -8.08 2.36
CA PRO A 392 9.74 -9.24 3.13
C PRO A 392 10.66 -10.46 2.93
N THR A 393 11.97 -10.28 3.14
CA THR A 393 12.94 -11.38 3.14
C THR A 393 12.79 -12.25 4.39
N LYS A 394 13.41 -13.46 4.41
CA LYS A 394 13.40 -14.36 5.59
C LYS A 394 13.73 -13.64 6.89
N VAL A 395 14.70 -12.72 6.83
CA VAL A 395 14.92 -11.68 7.85
C VAL A 395 14.64 -10.35 7.18
N PRO A 396 13.58 -9.62 7.57
CA PRO A 396 13.25 -8.34 6.96
C PRO A 396 14.40 -7.33 7.05
N LEU A 397 14.56 -6.55 5.99
CA LEU A 397 15.52 -5.45 5.94
C LEU A 397 14.92 -4.24 5.23
N THR A 398 15.41 -3.06 5.57
CA THR A 398 14.99 -1.80 4.93
C THR A 398 16.13 -1.21 4.14
N TYR A 399 15.91 -1.02 2.84
CA TYR A 399 16.77 -0.21 2.00
C TYR A 399 16.45 1.28 2.16
N PHE A 400 17.50 2.09 2.23
CA PHE A 400 17.42 3.54 2.34
C PHE A 400 18.43 4.17 1.37
N PHE A 401 17.92 4.85 0.35
CA PHE A 401 18.72 5.49 -0.69
C PHE A 401 18.58 6.99 -0.61
N VAL A 402 19.69 7.69 -0.82
CA VAL A 402 19.77 9.13 -0.83
C VAL A 402 20.60 9.60 -2.00
N GLU A 403 20.03 10.47 -2.82
CA GLU A 403 20.77 11.24 -3.82
C GLU A 403 20.60 12.73 -3.54
N PRO A 404 21.67 13.54 -3.64
CA PRO A 404 21.55 14.98 -3.57
C PRO A 404 20.96 15.52 -4.87
N VAL A 405 20.02 16.46 -4.75
CA VAL A 405 19.32 17.09 -5.88
C VAL A 405 19.39 18.61 -5.79
N THR A 406 19.24 19.28 -6.93
CA THR A 406 19.09 20.74 -6.98
C THR A 406 17.67 21.17 -6.62
N GLU A 407 17.50 22.45 -6.25
CA GLU A 407 16.15 23.01 -6.03
C GLU A 407 15.31 22.99 -7.31
N GLU A 408 15.94 23.16 -8.48
CA GLU A 408 15.29 23.08 -9.78
C GLU A 408 14.77 21.66 -10.07
N GLU A 409 15.59 20.63 -9.84
CA GLU A 409 15.18 19.24 -9.97
C GLU A 409 14.02 18.89 -9.05
N MET A 410 14.09 19.29 -7.77
CA MET A 410 13.01 19.10 -6.82
C MET A 410 11.73 19.81 -7.28
N THR A 411 11.83 21.04 -7.77
CA THR A 411 10.68 21.81 -8.26
C THR A 411 10.05 21.13 -9.47
N ASN A 412 10.86 20.71 -10.45
CA ASN A 412 10.39 19.99 -11.63
C ASN A 412 9.67 18.69 -11.27
N THR A 413 10.22 17.89 -10.34
CA THR A 413 9.55 16.67 -9.85
C THR A 413 8.26 16.97 -9.09
N GLN A 414 8.23 18.03 -8.28
CA GLN A 414 7.01 18.44 -7.57
C GLN A 414 5.94 19.05 -8.48
N GLU A 415 6.32 19.57 -9.65
CA GLU A 415 5.42 20.18 -10.63
C GLU A 415 4.93 19.21 -11.70
N ALA A 416 5.64 18.11 -11.94
CA ALA A 416 5.23 17.06 -12.86
C ALA A 416 3.80 16.53 -12.60
N GLY A 417 3.33 16.55 -11.34
CA GLY A 417 1.96 16.18 -10.99
C GLY A 417 0.94 17.34 -10.96
N LYS A 418 1.38 18.60 -10.93
CA LYS A 418 0.48 19.77 -10.73
C LYS A 418 -0.35 20.12 -11.96
N SER A 419 0.12 19.84 -13.18
CA SER A 419 -0.64 20.12 -14.41
C SER A 419 -2.02 19.46 -14.38
N SER A 420 -2.12 18.27 -13.77
CA SER A 420 -3.37 17.52 -13.64
C SER A 420 -4.45 18.21 -12.79
N VAL A 421 -4.08 19.10 -11.86
CA VAL A 421 -5.01 19.79 -10.94
C VAL A 421 -5.75 20.90 -11.67
N GLU A 422 -4.99 21.78 -12.32
CA GLU A 422 -5.54 22.89 -13.08
C GLU A 422 -6.31 22.37 -14.30
N GLU A 423 -5.87 21.26 -14.89
CA GLU A 423 -6.60 20.55 -15.94
C GLU A 423 -7.91 19.95 -15.41
N LEU A 424 -7.90 19.26 -14.27
CA LEU A 424 -9.12 18.69 -13.66
C LEU A 424 -10.12 19.79 -13.27
N GLU A 425 -9.65 20.88 -12.66
CA GLU A 425 -10.50 22.02 -12.31
C GLU A 425 -11.05 22.71 -13.57
N ARG A 426 -10.24 22.90 -14.62
CA ARG A 426 -10.71 23.43 -15.91
C ARG A 426 -11.66 22.49 -16.62
N GLU A 427 -11.44 21.19 -16.59
CA GLU A 427 -12.34 20.19 -17.19
C GLU A 427 -13.70 20.21 -16.49
N LEU A 428 -13.71 20.26 -15.15
CA LEU A 428 -14.93 20.40 -14.35
C LEU A 428 -15.68 21.71 -14.64
N LEU A 429 -14.94 22.81 -14.88
CA LEU A 429 -15.52 24.11 -15.25
C LEU A 429 -16.01 24.13 -16.70
N ASN A 430 -15.29 23.54 -17.65
CA ASN A 430 -15.68 23.50 -19.07
C ASN A 430 -16.91 22.61 -19.29
N LEU A 431 -17.02 21.49 -18.57
CA LEU A 431 -18.23 20.65 -18.56
C LEU A 431 -19.47 21.42 -18.05
N SER A 432 -19.26 22.43 -17.22
CA SER A 432 -20.36 23.30 -16.75
C SER A 432 -20.84 24.27 -17.82
N GLU A 433 -19.99 24.70 -18.76
CA GLU A 433 -20.42 25.55 -19.87
C GLU A 433 -21.18 24.74 -20.94
N THR A 434 -20.80 23.48 -21.16
CA THR A 434 -21.48 22.58 -22.10
C THR A 434 -22.81 22.06 -21.55
N GLU A 435 -22.89 21.67 -20.26
CA GLU A 435 -24.16 21.25 -19.65
C GLU A 435 -25.15 22.42 -19.52
N ASN A 436 -24.68 23.64 -19.20
CA ASN A 436 -25.54 24.82 -19.22
C ASN A 436 -25.99 25.21 -20.64
N ALA A 437 -25.24 24.84 -21.68
CA ALA A 437 -25.64 25.02 -23.07
C ALA A 437 -26.62 23.93 -23.53
N GLU A 438 -26.43 22.68 -23.11
CA GLU A 438 -27.35 21.57 -23.38
C GLU A 438 -28.68 21.72 -22.62
N ASP A 439 -28.66 22.17 -21.35
CA ASP A 439 -29.87 22.50 -20.59
C ASP A 439 -30.59 23.75 -21.16
N ALA A 440 -29.86 24.68 -21.79
CA ALA A 440 -30.45 25.81 -22.50
C ALA A 440 -31.05 25.41 -23.86
N GLU A 441 -30.44 24.46 -24.59
CA GLU A 441 -30.97 23.93 -25.85
C GLU A 441 -32.18 22.99 -25.61
N VAL A 442 -32.17 22.19 -24.55
CA VAL A 442 -33.32 21.35 -24.15
C VAL A 442 -34.50 22.20 -23.65
N ALA A 443 -34.24 23.36 -23.05
CA ALA A 443 -35.28 24.32 -22.68
C ALA A 443 -35.88 25.09 -23.89
N GLU A 444 -35.13 25.28 -24.98
CA GLU A 444 -35.64 25.89 -26.22
C GLU A 444 -36.42 24.90 -27.11
N ASP A 445 -36.12 23.60 -27.06
CA ASP A 445 -36.86 22.58 -27.82
C ASP A 445 -38.16 22.13 -27.14
N ALA A 446 -38.31 22.33 -25.83
CA ALA A 446 -39.54 22.02 -25.09
C ALA A 446 -40.73 22.96 -25.42
N ASP A 447 -40.49 24.10 -26.07
CA ASP A 447 -41.54 25.09 -26.43
C ASP A 447 -42.05 24.94 -27.89
N ARG A 448 -41.60 23.91 -28.65
CA ARG A 448 -41.94 23.76 -30.08
C ARG A 448 -42.67 22.50 -30.53
N THR A 449 -43.01 21.57 -29.63
CA THR A 449 -43.70 20.32 -30.05
C THR A 449 -44.88 19.97 -29.15
N ALA A 450 -45.85 20.89 -29.08
CA ALA A 450 -47.22 20.56 -28.70
C ALA A 450 -48.06 20.37 -29.97
N GLN A 451 -48.10 19.13 -30.50
CA GLN A 451 -49.20 18.49 -31.24
C GLN A 451 -48.68 17.30 -32.07
N VAL A 452 -49.11 16.08 -31.74
CA VAL A 452 -49.67 15.02 -32.63
C VAL A 452 -49.71 13.68 -31.85
N GLU A 453 -50.81 12.95 -32.05
CA GLU A 453 -51.24 11.67 -31.46
C GLU A 453 -50.46 10.42 -31.97
N PRO A 454 -50.67 9.22 -31.39
CA PRO A 454 -49.68 8.15 -31.32
C PRO A 454 -49.73 7.19 -32.51
N GLU A 455 -48.56 6.80 -33.03
CA GLU A 455 -48.42 5.65 -33.91
C GLU A 455 -47.66 4.50 -33.22
N GLN A 456 -48.21 3.31 -33.41
CA GLN A 456 -47.74 2.02 -32.92
C GLN A 456 -46.39 1.66 -33.54
N PHE A 457 -45.53 0.98 -32.78
CA PHE A 457 -44.37 0.30 -33.34
C PHE A 457 -44.34 -1.16 -32.87
N ASP A 458 -44.20 -2.03 -33.87
CA ASP A 458 -44.26 -3.48 -33.83
C ASP A 458 -43.07 -4.13 -33.11
N GLU A 459 -43.33 -5.34 -32.59
CA GLU A 459 -42.34 -6.30 -32.15
C GLU A 459 -41.53 -6.83 -33.35
N GLU A 460 -40.22 -6.62 -33.37
CA GLU A 460 -39.31 -7.46 -34.15
C GLU A 460 -38.16 -7.97 -33.28
N ALA A 461 -38.11 -9.30 -33.20
CA ALA A 461 -37.06 -10.09 -32.61
C ALA A 461 -36.02 -10.43 -33.69
N GLU A 462 -34.77 -10.02 -33.50
CA GLU A 462 -33.61 -10.56 -34.24
C GLU A 462 -32.48 -10.81 -33.24
N GLN A 463 -32.31 -12.07 -32.82
CA GLN A 463 -31.36 -13.06 -33.35
C GLN A 463 -29.95 -12.93 -32.74
N LEU A 464 -29.68 -13.85 -31.81
CA LEU A 464 -28.38 -14.21 -31.27
C LEU A 464 -27.42 -14.64 -32.40
N PRO A 465 -26.16 -14.18 -32.42
CA PRO A 465 -25.13 -14.84 -33.22
C PRO A 465 -24.68 -16.13 -32.53
N ASP A 466 -24.64 -17.17 -33.36
CA ASP A 466 -24.25 -18.55 -33.09
C ASP A 466 -22.78 -18.68 -32.64
N GLU A 467 -22.56 -19.49 -31.62
CA GLU A 467 -21.24 -19.95 -31.17
C GLU A 467 -20.62 -20.87 -32.22
N SER A 468 -19.56 -20.43 -32.91
CA SER A 468 -18.44 -21.31 -33.22
C SER A 468 -17.24 -20.54 -33.75
N SER A 469 -16.07 -20.89 -33.20
CA SER A 469 -14.71 -20.42 -33.49
C SER A 469 -14.25 -19.15 -32.75
N LEU A 470 -12.99 -19.19 -32.31
CA LEU A 470 -12.27 -18.30 -31.37
C LEU A 470 -12.34 -18.72 -29.90
N LYS A 471 -11.76 -19.89 -29.60
CA LYS A 471 -11.22 -20.21 -28.27
C LYS A 471 -9.82 -19.60 -28.18
N ASP A 472 -9.70 -18.36 -27.72
CA ASP A 472 -8.46 -17.91 -27.09
C ASP A 472 -8.68 -18.00 -25.58
N SER A 473 -8.04 -18.98 -24.97
CA SER A 473 -8.24 -19.33 -23.56
C SER A 473 -7.60 -18.26 -22.67
N PRO A 474 -8.34 -17.62 -21.73
CA PRO A 474 -7.86 -16.55 -20.84
C PRO A 474 -6.69 -16.90 -19.90
N ASN A 475 -6.21 -18.16 -19.94
CA ASN A 475 -5.17 -18.67 -19.06
C ASN A 475 -3.75 -18.46 -19.63
N GLU A 476 -3.57 -18.41 -20.96
CA GLU A 476 -2.24 -18.40 -21.57
C GLU A 476 -1.46 -17.12 -21.25
N ALA A 477 -2.11 -15.95 -21.35
CA ALA A 477 -1.51 -14.67 -20.99
C ALA A 477 -1.18 -14.54 -19.48
N ALA A 478 -1.95 -15.19 -18.60
CA ALA A 478 -1.67 -15.21 -17.16
C ALA A 478 -0.49 -16.15 -16.83
N TRP A 479 -0.32 -17.22 -17.62
CA TRP A 479 0.80 -18.15 -17.53
C TRP A 479 2.10 -17.54 -18.10
N ASP A 480 2.03 -16.81 -19.22
CA ASP A 480 3.18 -16.12 -19.80
C ASP A 480 3.70 -15.01 -18.86
N ALA A 481 2.79 -14.28 -18.23
CA ALA A 481 3.15 -13.29 -17.20
C ALA A 481 3.74 -13.94 -15.94
N MET A 482 3.30 -15.15 -15.57
CA MET A 482 3.87 -15.92 -14.45
C MET A 482 5.26 -16.45 -14.79
N MET A 483 5.45 -17.03 -15.97
CA MET A 483 6.72 -17.59 -16.42
C MET A 483 7.78 -16.50 -16.60
N SER A 484 7.40 -15.34 -17.17
CA SER A 484 8.28 -14.17 -17.27
C SER A 484 8.73 -13.64 -15.90
N LYS A 485 7.84 -13.66 -14.90
CA LYS A 485 8.13 -13.18 -13.52
C LYS A 485 8.95 -14.21 -12.72
N VAL A 486 8.84 -15.49 -13.04
CA VAL A 486 9.65 -16.58 -12.47
C VAL A 486 11.05 -16.59 -13.09
N GLU A 487 11.20 -16.39 -14.41
CA GLU A 487 12.50 -16.20 -15.06
C GLU A 487 13.23 -14.96 -14.53
N GLU A 488 12.55 -13.81 -14.43
CA GLU A 488 13.13 -12.55 -13.91
C GLU A 488 13.58 -12.64 -12.44
N THR A 489 13.00 -13.57 -11.65
CA THR A 489 13.33 -13.74 -10.22
C THR A 489 14.31 -14.87 -9.93
N VAL A 490 14.42 -15.85 -10.83
CA VAL A 490 15.39 -16.94 -10.77
C VAL A 490 16.78 -16.48 -11.21
N GLU A 491 16.88 -15.41 -12.01
CA GLU A 491 18.14 -14.80 -12.46
C GLU A 491 18.80 -13.86 -11.42
N ASP A 492 18.17 -13.61 -10.25
CA ASP A 492 18.72 -12.74 -9.20
C ASP A 492 19.11 -13.57 -7.96
N GLU A 493 20.37 -14.00 -7.90
CA GLU A 493 20.95 -14.79 -6.79
C GLU A 493 20.86 -14.10 -5.41
N SER A 494 20.40 -12.85 -5.33
CA SER A 494 20.23 -12.11 -4.08
C SER A 494 18.87 -12.27 -3.39
N LEU A 495 17.86 -12.90 -4.03
CA LEU A 495 16.47 -12.88 -3.56
C LEU A 495 16.00 -14.15 -2.82
N GLY A 496 16.68 -15.28 -2.99
CA GLY A 496 16.42 -16.53 -2.27
C GLY A 496 15.01 -17.13 -2.43
N ILE A 497 14.82 -18.34 -1.89
CA ILE A 497 13.62 -19.19 -1.97
C ILE A 497 12.34 -18.47 -1.48
N GLY A 498 12.48 -17.48 -0.58
CA GLY A 498 11.35 -16.70 -0.05
C GLY A 498 10.67 -15.78 -1.08
N SER A 499 11.41 -15.25 -2.05
CA SER A 499 10.85 -14.40 -3.12
C SER A 499 10.07 -15.23 -4.15
N VAL A 500 10.53 -16.46 -4.41
CA VAL A 500 9.82 -17.44 -5.26
C VAL A 500 8.51 -17.85 -4.58
N ARG A 501 8.52 -18.08 -3.26
CA ARG A 501 7.32 -18.39 -2.48
C ARG A 501 6.28 -17.28 -2.55
N GLU A 502 6.68 -16.02 -2.43
CA GLU A 502 5.77 -14.88 -2.51
C GLU A 502 5.20 -14.69 -3.92
N ALA A 503 6.01 -14.84 -4.98
CA ALA A 503 5.54 -14.76 -6.35
C ALA A 503 4.56 -15.89 -6.72
N VAL A 504 4.85 -17.11 -6.28
CA VAL A 504 3.95 -18.27 -6.45
C VAL A 504 2.66 -18.08 -5.64
N GLN A 505 2.75 -17.56 -4.42
CA GLN A 505 1.58 -17.26 -3.60
C GLN A 505 0.71 -16.17 -4.24
N GLU A 506 1.31 -15.07 -4.72
CA GLU A 506 0.60 -13.98 -5.39
C GLU A 506 -0.11 -14.46 -6.67
N ALA A 507 0.53 -15.33 -7.46
CA ALA A 507 -0.07 -15.94 -8.65
C ALA A 507 -1.23 -16.91 -8.31
N LEU A 508 -1.10 -17.68 -7.23
CA LEU A 508 -2.15 -18.59 -6.75
C LEU A 508 -3.36 -17.83 -6.17
N GLU A 509 -3.12 -16.70 -5.52
CA GLU A 509 -4.17 -15.79 -5.05
C GLU A 509 -4.92 -15.16 -6.24
N GLN A 510 -4.20 -14.69 -7.28
CA GLN A 510 -4.79 -14.08 -8.48
C GLN A 510 -5.58 -15.06 -9.36
N SER A 511 -5.19 -16.34 -9.39
CA SER A 511 -5.87 -17.38 -10.17
C SER A 511 -7.12 -17.98 -9.48
N GLY A 512 -7.40 -17.61 -8.23
CA GLY A 512 -8.54 -18.12 -7.46
C GLY A 512 -8.42 -19.62 -7.09
N LEU A 513 -7.25 -20.24 -7.31
CA LEU A 513 -6.97 -21.66 -7.07
C LEU A 513 -6.89 -22.02 -5.57
N LEU A 514 -6.81 -21.02 -4.70
CA LEU A 514 -6.76 -21.17 -3.24
C LEU A 514 -8.13 -21.13 -2.55
N ASN A 515 -9.21 -20.85 -3.30
CA ASN A 515 -10.55 -20.79 -2.74
C ASN A 515 -10.97 -22.17 -2.21
N ASN A 516 -11.35 -22.23 -0.93
CA ASN A 516 -11.79 -23.41 -0.16
C ASN A 516 -10.71 -24.37 0.36
N LYS A 517 -9.43 -23.97 0.43
CA LYS A 517 -8.37 -24.75 1.09
C LYS A 517 -8.08 -24.23 2.49
N THR A 518 -7.71 -25.12 3.41
CA THR A 518 -7.23 -24.74 4.75
C THR A 518 -5.82 -24.15 4.70
N GLU A 519 -5.47 -23.31 5.67
CA GLU A 519 -4.15 -22.64 5.74
C GLU A 519 -2.98 -23.62 5.63
N LEU A 520 -3.12 -24.80 6.24
CA LEU A 520 -2.12 -25.87 6.23
C LEU A 520 -2.00 -26.53 4.85
N GLU A 521 -3.11 -26.67 4.10
CA GLU A 521 -3.11 -27.21 2.73
C GLU A 521 -2.55 -26.20 1.71
N ILE A 522 -2.77 -24.91 1.94
CA ILE A 522 -2.18 -23.82 1.14
C ILE A 522 -0.66 -23.83 1.34
N GLU A 523 -0.20 -23.91 2.58
CA GLU A 523 1.22 -23.92 2.93
C GLU A 523 1.95 -25.15 2.36
N GLN A 524 1.36 -26.34 2.48
CA GLN A 524 1.92 -27.56 1.88
C GLN A 524 1.96 -27.51 0.35
N SER A 525 0.93 -26.93 -0.29
CA SER A 525 0.89 -26.77 -1.75
C SER A 525 1.97 -25.79 -2.23
N LEU A 526 2.14 -24.68 -1.50
CA LEU A 526 3.16 -23.67 -1.78
C LEU A 526 4.57 -24.24 -1.63
N ASP A 527 4.84 -24.94 -0.53
CA ASP A 527 6.16 -25.49 -0.27
C ASP A 527 6.54 -26.58 -1.30
N ALA A 528 5.59 -27.39 -1.75
CA ALA A 528 5.80 -28.38 -2.81
C ALA A 528 6.10 -27.72 -4.18
N MET A 529 5.37 -26.67 -4.55
CA MET A 529 5.60 -25.92 -5.80
C MET A 529 6.94 -25.20 -5.79
N VAL A 530 7.27 -24.55 -4.66
CA VAL A 530 8.56 -23.87 -4.48
C VAL A 530 9.71 -24.87 -4.53
N ALA A 531 9.59 -26.04 -3.91
CA ALA A 531 10.60 -27.09 -3.97
C ALA A 531 10.83 -27.62 -5.40
N SER A 532 9.75 -27.84 -6.17
CA SER A 532 9.86 -28.30 -7.56
C SER A 532 10.46 -27.25 -8.50
N LEU A 533 10.05 -25.97 -8.36
CA LEU A 533 10.58 -24.87 -9.15
C LEU A 533 12.07 -24.64 -8.87
N THR A 534 12.46 -24.68 -7.59
CA THR A 534 13.86 -24.53 -7.17
C THR A 534 14.73 -25.69 -7.70
N ALA A 535 14.23 -26.94 -7.61
CA ALA A 535 14.97 -28.11 -8.11
C ALA A 535 15.16 -28.13 -9.64
N HIS A 536 14.18 -27.61 -10.40
CA HIS A 536 14.29 -27.50 -11.86
C HIS A 536 15.30 -26.43 -12.28
N SER A 537 15.31 -25.29 -11.59
CA SER A 537 16.27 -24.20 -11.82
C SER A 537 17.72 -24.65 -11.58
N SER A 538 17.99 -25.37 -10.47
CA SER A 538 19.32 -25.92 -10.19
C SER A 538 19.80 -26.86 -11.30
N LYS A 539 18.90 -27.64 -11.90
CA LYS A 539 19.22 -28.59 -12.96
C LYS A 539 19.48 -27.92 -14.33
N ILE A 540 18.82 -26.79 -14.61
CA ILE A 540 19.10 -25.96 -15.80
C ILE A 540 20.46 -25.26 -15.65
N LYS A 541 20.79 -24.77 -14.45
CA LYS A 541 22.09 -24.16 -14.15
C LYS A 541 23.24 -25.16 -14.35
N GLU A 542 23.12 -26.38 -13.83
CA GLU A 542 24.10 -27.47 -14.06
C GLU A 542 24.30 -27.84 -15.54
N LEU A 543 23.28 -27.63 -16.39
CA LEU A 543 23.37 -27.88 -17.83
C LEU A 543 24.04 -26.72 -18.59
N ARG A 544 23.82 -25.47 -18.15
CA ARG A 544 24.49 -24.27 -18.69
C ARG A 544 25.99 -24.23 -18.34
N ASP A 545 26.34 -24.59 -17.12
CA ASP A 545 27.75 -24.58 -16.66
C ASP A 545 28.62 -25.64 -17.37
N ARG A 546 28.00 -26.68 -17.96
CA ARG A 546 28.71 -27.71 -18.74
C ARG A 546 28.96 -27.34 -20.20
N SER A 547 28.35 -26.25 -20.70
CA SER A 547 28.55 -25.77 -22.08
C SER A 547 29.74 -24.83 -22.27
N ASP A 548 30.33 -24.30 -21.19
CA ASP A 548 31.34 -23.22 -21.25
C ASP A 548 32.80 -23.63 -20.93
N GLU A 549 33.18 -24.91 -21.03
CA GLU A 549 34.60 -25.29 -21.02
C GLU A 549 35.26 -25.22 -22.42
N PRO A 550 36.33 -24.42 -22.61
CA PRO A 550 37.00 -24.31 -23.89
C PRO A 550 38.05 -25.43 -24.10
N GLY A 551 37.68 -26.44 -24.89
CA GLY A 551 38.59 -27.07 -25.85
C GLY A 551 39.07 -28.50 -25.56
N GLN A 552 38.46 -29.48 -26.25
CA GLN A 552 39.17 -30.52 -27.03
C GLN A 552 38.18 -31.26 -27.96
N ILE A 553 38.19 -30.90 -29.25
CA ILE A 553 37.50 -31.65 -30.30
C ILE A 553 38.44 -32.75 -30.80
N THR A 554 38.16 -34.01 -30.46
CA THR A 554 38.53 -35.16 -31.30
C THR A 554 37.48 -36.28 -31.19
N GLU A 555 36.86 -36.55 -32.35
CA GLU A 555 36.10 -37.73 -32.78
C GLU A 555 35.81 -38.85 -31.76
N ARG A 556 34.60 -38.82 -31.19
CA ARG A 556 33.77 -40.04 -31.04
C ARG A 556 32.28 -39.69 -30.88
N ALA A 557 31.76 -38.92 -31.83
CA ALA A 557 30.33 -38.70 -31.99
C ALA A 557 29.69 -39.97 -32.57
N THR A 558 29.07 -40.78 -31.71
CA THR A 558 27.85 -41.56 -31.97
C THR A 558 27.53 -42.41 -30.74
N LYS A 559 26.32 -42.22 -30.20
CA LYS A 559 25.69 -42.87 -29.02
C LYS A 559 25.92 -42.17 -27.67
N HIS A 560 25.25 -41.05 -27.46
CA HIS A 560 24.64 -40.67 -26.17
C HIS A 560 23.78 -39.40 -26.34
N GLU A 561 22.71 -39.50 -27.13
CA GLU A 561 21.87 -38.32 -27.44
C GLU A 561 20.38 -38.70 -27.59
N SER A 562 19.86 -39.66 -26.82
CA SER A 562 18.47 -40.09 -27.02
C SER A 562 17.65 -40.48 -25.79
N GLU A 563 18.06 -40.13 -24.57
CA GLU A 563 17.21 -40.31 -23.38
C GLU A 563 17.52 -39.26 -22.31
N THR A 564 17.11 -38.00 -22.52
CA THR A 564 16.65 -37.00 -21.50
C THR A 564 16.51 -35.60 -22.09
N GLU A 565 15.97 -35.49 -23.30
CA GLU A 565 15.44 -34.22 -23.81
C GLU A 565 13.95 -34.43 -24.09
N ASN A 566 13.11 -33.53 -23.58
CA ASN A 566 11.63 -33.51 -23.62
C ASN A 566 10.87 -34.08 -22.41
N THR A 567 11.38 -33.91 -21.18
CA THR A 567 10.48 -33.68 -20.04
C THR A 567 10.25 -32.18 -19.93
N SER A 568 9.12 -31.70 -20.46
CA SER A 568 8.68 -30.32 -20.33
C SER A 568 8.48 -29.97 -18.84
N LEU A 569 8.66 -28.70 -18.46
CA LEU A 569 8.31 -28.20 -17.12
C LEU A 569 6.86 -28.59 -16.74
N ALA A 570 5.96 -28.65 -17.73
CA ALA A 570 4.61 -29.15 -17.58
C ALA A 570 4.55 -30.63 -17.13
N ASP A 571 5.40 -31.51 -17.69
CA ASP A 571 5.46 -32.94 -17.32
C ASP A 571 5.93 -33.13 -15.86
N LEU A 572 6.79 -32.23 -15.36
CA LEU A 572 7.26 -32.25 -13.98
C LEU A 572 6.21 -31.71 -12.99
N ILE A 573 5.46 -30.68 -13.37
CA ILE A 573 4.35 -30.12 -12.59
C ILE A 573 3.18 -31.13 -12.50
N ILE A 574 2.89 -31.87 -13.58
CA ILE A 574 1.92 -32.97 -13.55
C ILE A 574 2.35 -34.04 -12.52
N ARG A 575 3.61 -34.47 -12.55
CA ARG A 575 4.14 -35.46 -11.59
C ARG A 575 4.14 -34.98 -10.14
N ALA A 576 4.44 -33.70 -9.91
CA ALA A 576 4.41 -33.10 -8.57
C ALA A 576 2.97 -33.01 -8.01
N THR A 577 1.97 -32.87 -8.88
CA THR A 577 0.55 -32.79 -8.50
C THR A 577 -0.15 -34.15 -8.41
N GLU A 578 0.43 -35.22 -8.96
CA GLU A 578 -0.06 -36.61 -8.83
C GLU A 578 0.00 -37.17 -7.40
N GLY A 579 0.87 -36.61 -6.54
CA GLY A 579 0.98 -36.99 -5.12
C GLY A 579 -0.02 -36.31 -4.18
N ILE A 580 -0.81 -35.35 -4.67
CA ILE A 580 -1.75 -34.56 -3.87
C ILE A 580 -3.13 -35.23 -3.92
N ASP A 581 -3.67 -35.54 -2.74
CA ASP A 581 -4.76 -36.48 -2.53
C ASP A 581 -6.02 -36.23 -3.39
N ASN A 582 -6.58 -37.32 -3.91
CA ASN A 582 -7.44 -37.37 -5.11
C ASN A 582 -8.91 -36.90 -4.91
N ARG A 583 -9.18 -36.05 -3.92
CA ARG A 583 -10.55 -35.64 -3.53
C ARG A 583 -11.03 -34.29 -4.09
N ALA A 584 -10.18 -33.52 -4.76
CA ALA A 584 -10.57 -32.25 -5.37
C ALA A 584 -11.00 -32.41 -6.84
N ARG A 585 -12.29 -32.15 -7.15
CA ARG A 585 -12.81 -32.14 -8.54
C ARG A 585 -12.07 -31.16 -9.46
N ASN A 586 -11.49 -30.10 -8.90
CA ASN A 586 -10.76 -29.06 -9.64
C ASN A 586 -9.33 -29.50 -10.03
N LEU A 587 -8.74 -30.49 -9.35
CA LEU A 587 -7.40 -31.01 -9.67
C LEU A 587 -7.41 -31.85 -10.96
N LYS A 588 -8.52 -32.54 -11.25
CA LYS A 588 -8.70 -33.26 -12.52
C LYS A 588 -8.85 -32.31 -13.71
N THR A 589 -9.53 -31.18 -13.53
CA THR A 589 -9.59 -30.13 -14.56
C THR A 589 -8.21 -29.54 -14.80
N PHE A 590 -7.44 -29.31 -13.73
CA PHE A 590 -6.05 -28.86 -13.77
C PHE A 590 -5.14 -29.87 -14.51
N GLN A 591 -5.12 -31.14 -14.10
CA GLN A 591 -4.34 -32.21 -14.75
C GLN A 591 -4.70 -32.42 -16.22
N ARG A 592 -5.99 -32.27 -16.58
CA ARG A 592 -6.45 -32.42 -17.96
C ARG A 592 -6.01 -31.26 -18.86
N MET A 593 -5.99 -30.04 -18.33
CA MET A 593 -5.45 -28.87 -19.05
C MET A 593 -3.94 -29.01 -19.33
N PHE A 594 -3.16 -29.49 -18.35
CA PHE A 594 -1.72 -29.74 -18.57
C PHE A 594 -1.45 -30.89 -19.54
N ALA A 595 -2.29 -31.94 -19.51
CA ALA A 595 -2.20 -33.05 -20.46
C ALA A 595 -2.50 -32.61 -21.90
N ASP A 596 -3.47 -31.72 -22.11
CA ASP A 596 -3.82 -31.20 -23.44
C ASP A 596 -2.69 -30.32 -24.02
N LEU A 597 -2.03 -29.48 -23.20
CA LEU A 597 -0.85 -28.69 -23.57
C LEU A 597 0.40 -29.56 -23.89
N ALA A 598 0.60 -30.66 -23.17
CA ALA A 598 1.69 -31.59 -23.45
C ALA A 598 1.49 -32.34 -24.79
N VAL A 599 0.24 -32.57 -25.20
CA VAL A 599 -0.13 -33.23 -26.46
C VAL A 599 0.12 -32.33 -27.68
N GLU A 600 -0.07 -31.02 -27.57
CA GLU A 600 0.26 -30.07 -28.65
C GLU A 600 1.77 -29.95 -28.92
N SER A 601 2.60 -30.22 -27.91
CA SER A 601 4.08 -30.17 -28.02
C SER A 601 4.74 -31.41 -28.63
N LYS A 602 3.99 -32.49 -28.90
CA LYS A 602 4.55 -33.81 -29.28
C LYS A 602 3.83 -34.43 -30.49
N GLN A 603 4.11 -33.95 -31.71
CA GLN A 603 4.01 -34.78 -32.92
C GLN A 603 5.41 -35.10 -33.47
N PRO A 604 5.82 -36.38 -33.49
CA PRO A 604 6.87 -36.83 -34.41
C PRO A 604 6.49 -38.09 -35.21
N ASP A 605 7.01 -38.14 -36.45
CA ASP A 605 6.88 -39.25 -37.40
C ASP A 605 7.58 -40.55 -36.94
N ASN A 606 6.75 -41.58 -36.72
CA ASN A 606 6.85 -43.01 -37.08
C ASN A 606 8.08 -43.93 -36.75
N THR A 607 7.73 -45.04 -36.07
CA THR A 607 8.09 -46.49 -36.25
C THR A 607 9.16 -47.24 -35.39
N ARG A 608 8.66 -48.15 -34.51
CA ARG A 608 9.09 -49.54 -34.09
C ARG A 608 10.55 -49.80 -33.62
N SER A 609 10.91 -50.62 -32.61
CA SER A 609 10.24 -51.66 -31.77
C SER A 609 11.20 -52.22 -30.68
N SER A 610 10.60 -52.72 -29.58
CA SER A 610 10.96 -53.89 -28.72
C SER A 610 12.14 -53.90 -27.70
N GLU A 611 11.73 -53.93 -26.43
CA GLU A 611 12.00 -54.93 -25.35
C GLU A 611 13.35 -55.03 -24.56
N ARG A 612 13.23 -54.66 -23.27
CA ARG A 612 13.46 -55.42 -22.01
C ARG A 612 14.82 -55.51 -21.29
N ARG A 613 14.70 -55.23 -19.97
CA ARG A 613 15.45 -55.70 -18.76
C ARG A 613 16.88 -55.15 -18.58
N GLY A 614 17.34 -54.66 -17.43
CA GLY A 614 16.80 -54.47 -16.08
C GLY A 614 17.97 -54.22 -15.10
N GLN A 615 17.65 -53.78 -13.87
CA GLN A 615 18.47 -53.73 -12.64
C GLN A 615 19.00 -52.35 -12.14
N THR A 616 18.30 -51.91 -11.09
CA THR A 616 18.63 -51.08 -9.90
C THR A 616 19.87 -51.53 -9.10
N PRO A 617 20.23 -50.92 -7.94
CA PRO A 617 20.27 -49.50 -7.51
C PRO A 617 21.54 -49.15 -6.67
N SER A 618 21.71 -47.88 -6.24
CA SER A 618 22.12 -47.42 -4.87
C SER A 618 22.77 -46.03 -4.99
N ALA A 619 22.21 -44.94 -4.47
CA ALA A 619 21.98 -44.53 -3.07
C ALA A 619 23.14 -43.74 -2.46
N ASP A 620 22.74 -42.67 -1.76
CA ASP A 620 23.43 -41.84 -0.75
C ASP A 620 24.24 -40.65 -1.32
N GLU A 621 23.70 -39.44 -1.33
CA GLU A 621 23.54 -38.49 -0.21
C GLU A 621 24.87 -38.13 0.47
N GLU A 622 25.32 -36.88 0.31
CA GLU A 622 25.63 -36.02 1.46
C GLU A 622 25.84 -34.55 1.04
N SER A 623 25.32 -33.71 1.93
CA SER A 623 25.30 -32.25 2.02
C SER A 623 26.63 -31.53 1.91
N ASN A 624 26.63 -30.26 1.46
CA ASN A 624 27.39 -29.20 2.12
C ASN A 624 26.91 -27.77 1.80
N GLU A 625 27.07 -26.93 2.82
CA GLU A 625 26.75 -25.52 2.94
C GLU A 625 27.77 -24.59 2.26
N ASP A 626 27.29 -23.38 1.96
CA ASP A 626 28.00 -22.11 1.74
C ASP A 626 29.02 -21.99 0.60
N GLU A 627 28.62 -21.27 -0.47
CA GLU A 627 29.48 -20.31 -1.18
C GLU A 627 28.63 -19.29 -1.96
N LEU A 628 28.50 -18.05 -1.44
CA LEU A 628 28.10 -16.88 -2.25
C LEU A 628 29.38 -16.34 -2.89
N ALA A 629 29.70 -16.85 -4.07
CA ALA A 629 30.76 -16.33 -4.93
C ALA A 629 30.17 -15.33 -5.94
N ASP A 630 30.89 -14.23 -6.12
CA ASP A 630 30.59 -13.18 -7.09
C ASP A 630 30.71 -13.73 -8.53
N GLU A 631 29.65 -13.65 -9.31
CA GLU A 631 29.71 -13.71 -10.78
C GLU A 631 29.21 -12.38 -11.38
N GLU A 632 30.11 -11.71 -12.10
CA GLU A 632 29.79 -10.53 -12.91
C GLU A 632 29.18 -11.02 -14.23
N GLU A 633 27.88 -10.79 -14.44
CA GLU A 633 27.29 -10.83 -15.77
C GLU A 633 26.90 -9.40 -16.23
N ASP A 634 27.35 -9.10 -17.45
CA ASP A 634 27.20 -7.88 -18.22
C ASP A 634 25.86 -7.92 -18.95
N ASP A 635 24.87 -7.17 -18.47
CA ASP A 635 23.58 -7.01 -19.14
C ASP A 635 23.47 -5.65 -19.81
N GLY A 636 23.20 -5.72 -21.11
CA GLY A 636 23.24 -4.64 -22.08
C GLY A 636 22.22 -3.52 -21.89
N ASP A 637 22.61 -2.37 -22.43
CA ASP A 637 21.92 -1.08 -22.45
C ASP A 637 20.42 -1.14 -22.81
N ALA A 638 19.63 -0.44 -22.00
CA ALA A 638 18.41 0.23 -22.43
C ALA A 638 18.49 1.71 -22.02
N ASP A 639 18.37 2.59 -23.02
CA ASP A 639 18.62 4.03 -23.00
C ASP A 639 17.90 4.82 -21.87
N GLU A 640 18.69 5.35 -20.93
CA GLU A 640 18.55 6.70 -20.37
C GLU A 640 19.95 7.35 -20.36
N PRO A 641 20.26 8.32 -21.25
CA PRO A 641 21.54 8.98 -21.23
C PRO A 641 21.55 9.99 -20.07
N GLU A 642 22.27 9.68 -18.97
CA GLU A 642 22.98 10.61 -18.03
C GLU A 642 23.26 10.05 -16.61
N GLN A 643 22.95 8.79 -16.27
CA GLN A 643 22.98 8.33 -14.86
C GLN A 643 24.34 7.84 -14.30
N LYS A 644 25.42 7.73 -15.09
CA LYS A 644 26.70 7.16 -14.61
C LYS A 644 27.44 8.00 -13.56
N ASP A 645 27.19 9.31 -13.47
CA ASP A 645 27.98 10.22 -12.59
C ASP A 645 27.24 10.80 -11.38
N ARG A 646 25.95 10.49 -11.17
CA ARG A 646 25.21 10.99 -10.00
C ARG A 646 25.68 10.33 -8.70
N GLU A 647 25.87 11.14 -7.67
CA GLU A 647 26.21 10.68 -6.32
C GLU A 647 25.03 9.95 -5.70
N LEU A 648 25.28 8.76 -5.14
CA LEU A 648 24.25 7.96 -4.49
C LEU A 648 24.80 7.36 -3.19
N LEU A 649 24.06 7.51 -2.11
CA LEU A 649 24.29 6.79 -0.86
C LEU A 649 23.19 5.71 -0.73
N GLY A 650 23.59 4.45 -0.85
CA GLY A 650 22.73 3.31 -0.54
C GLY A 650 23.08 2.72 0.81
N MET A 651 22.07 2.51 1.66
CA MET A 651 22.21 1.81 2.94
C MET A 651 21.13 0.74 3.06
N TYR A 652 21.39 -0.27 3.88
CA TYR A 652 20.35 -1.16 4.38
C TYR A 652 20.42 -1.29 5.90
N VAL A 653 19.24 -1.50 6.50
CA VAL A 653 19.04 -1.66 7.94
C VAL A 653 18.54 -3.06 8.22
N THR A 654 19.17 -3.73 9.19
CA THR A 654 18.69 -4.99 9.77
C THR A 654 18.49 -4.80 11.27
N ILE A 655 17.54 -5.55 11.84
CA ILE A 655 17.19 -5.47 13.26
C ILE A 655 17.14 -6.84 13.92
N ARG A 656 17.24 -6.85 15.25
CA ARG A 656 16.84 -7.94 16.13
C ARG A 656 16.00 -7.38 17.26
N ASN A 657 14.83 -7.95 17.48
CA ASN A 657 13.94 -7.57 18.56
C ASN A 657 14.28 -8.39 19.81
N GLN A 658 14.38 -7.73 20.95
CA GLN A 658 14.55 -8.37 22.24
C GLN A 658 13.47 -7.88 23.21
N VAL A 659 12.68 -8.81 23.76
CA VAL A 659 11.64 -8.52 24.76
C VAL A 659 12.02 -9.22 26.04
N ASN A 660 12.13 -8.47 27.14
CA ASN A 660 12.49 -9.00 28.47
C ASN A 660 13.77 -9.86 28.47
N GLY A 661 14.74 -9.51 27.62
CA GLY A 661 16.02 -10.22 27.50
C GLY A 661 16.05 -11.36 26.47
N GLU A 662 14.91 -11.75 25.91
CA GLU A 662 14.84 -12.84 24.92
C GLU A 662 14.69 -12.30 23.49
N TYR A 663 15.44 -12.87 22.54
CA TYR A 663 15.29 -12.50 21.13
C TYR A 663 14.02 -13.12 20.55
N VAL A 664 13.22 -12.27 19.92
CA VAL A 664 11.97 -12.63 19.27
C VAL A 664 11.96 -12.08 17.85
N GLU A 665 11.13 -12.65 16.97
CA GLU A 665 10.92 -12.08 15.63
C GLU A 665 10.34 -10.66 15.75
N ARG A 666 9.33 -10.51 16.61
CA ARG A 666 8.67 -9.24 16.93
C ARG A 666 7.97 -9.33 18.29
N PRO A 667 7.68 -8.20 18.95
CA PRO A 667 6.79 -8.19 20.10
C PRO A 667 5.38 -8.70 19.75
N THR A 668 4.83 -9.59 20.57
CA THR A 668 3.47 -10.15 20.43
C THR A 668 2.85 -10.38 21.80
N GLY A 669 1.51 -10.49 21.86
CA GLY A 669 0.80 -10.98 23.05
C GLY A 669 0.87 -10.08 24.30
N ILE A 670 1.06 -8.77 24.12
CA ILE A 670 1.23 -7.83 25.25
C ILE A 670 -0.11 -7.58 25.93
N ASN A 671 -0.20 -7.91 27.22
CA ASN A 671 -1.31 -7.56 28.10
C ASN A 671 -0.93 -6.39 29.02
N LYS A 672 -1.92 -5.64 29.49
CA LYS A 672 -1.73 -4.45 30.34
C LYS A 672 -0.95 -4.72 31.64
N GLU A 673 -0.98 -5.96 32.14
CA GLU A 673 -0.32 -6.38 33.38
C GLU A 673 1.13 -6.87 33.16
N ASP A 674 1.52 -7.11 31.91
CA ASP A 674 2.84 -7.66 31.59
C ASP A 674 3.94 -6.58 31.72
N ASP A 675 5.07 -6.99 32.31
CA ASP A 675 6.32 -6.24 32.20
C ASP A 675 6.78 -6.29 30.74
N PHE A 676 6.92 -5.12 30.12
CA PHE A 676 7.16 -4.97 28.68
C PHE A 676 8.40 -4.09 28.46
N ASP A 677 9.58 -4.70 28.61
CA ASP A 677 10.86 -4.09 28.21
C ASP A 677 11.24 -4.57 26.82
N TRP A 678 10.90 -3.78 25.82
CA TRP A 678 11.34 -4.01 24.44
C TRP A 678 12.59 -3.19 24.13
N SER A 679 13.55 -3.84 23.49
CA SER A 679 14.69 -3.20 22.87
C SER A 679 14.92 -3.72 21.45
N VAL A 680 15.42 -2.83 20.60
CA VAL A 680 15.70 -3.11 19.19
C VAL A 680 17.19 -2.93 18.98
N GLU A 681 17.88 -4.03 18.72
CA GLU A 681 19.24 -3.96 18.20
C GLU A 681 19.19 -3.77 16.69
N TYR A 682 19.98 -2.86 16.15
CA TYR A 682 20.00 -2.60 14.72
C TYR A 682 21.41 -2.35 14.20
N SER A 683 21.62 -2.65 12.93
CA SER A 683 22.84 -2.33 12.20
C SER A 683 22.51 -1.65 10.88
N ILE A 684 23.30 -0.63 10.53
CA ILE A 684 23.18 0.11 9.26
C ILE A 684 24.46 -0.13 8.49
N THR A 685 24.32 -0.69 7.30
CA THR A 685 25.45 -1.01 6.42
C THR A 685 25.32 -0.24 5.11
N GLU A 686 26.40 0.42 4.71
CA GLU A 686 26.50 1.09 3.40
C GLU A 686 26.72 0.06 2.28
N LEU A 687 26.02 0.24 1.17
CA LEU A 687 26.13 -0.58 -0.02
C LEU A 687 27.27 -0.09 -0.91
N PRO A 688 28.07 -0.99 -1.51
CA PRO A 688 29.00 -0.62 -2.58
C PRO A 688 28.28 0.04 -3.74
N ASP A 689 28.91 1.02 -4.39
CA ASP A 689 28.28 1.89 -5.39
C ASP A 689 27.57 1.14 -6.54
N LYS A 690 28.24 0.15 -7.17
CA LYS A 690 27.64 -0.70 -8.22
C LYS A 690 26.33 -1.36 -7.75
N ARG A 691 26.36 -1.98 -6.56
CA ARG A 691 25.21 -2.67 -5.97
C ARG A 691 24.11 -1.69 -5.55
N ALA A 692 24.50 -0.54 -5.01
CA ALA A 692 23.57 0.52 -4.63
C ALA A 692 22.75 0.99 -5.86
N ARG A 693 23.41 1.27 -6.98
CA ARG A 693 22.75 1.70 -8.23
C ARG A 693 21.79 0.65 -8.79
N LYS A 694 22.20 -0.63 -8.84
CA LYS A 694 21.35 -1.75 -9.30
C LYS A 694 20.08 -1.89 -8.45
N ILE A 695 20.20 -1.81 -7.12
CA ILE A 695 19.03 -1.91 -6.24
C ILE A 695 18.16 -0.65 -6.35
N TYR A 696 18.78 0.53 -6.45
CA TYR A 696 18.07 1.80 -6.58
C TYR A 696 17.21 1.88 -7.84
N SER A 697 17.73 1.44 -9.01
CA SER A 697 16.95 1.39 -10.25
C SER A 697 15.73 0.47 -10.12
N LYS A 698 15.91 -0.71 -9.52
CA LYS A 698 14.80 -1.64 -9.26
C LYS A 698 13.75 -1.06 -8.30
N ILE A 699 14.17 -0.28 -7.28
CA ILE A 699 13.23 0.43 -6.38
C ILE A 699 12.42 1.46 -7.15
N LYS A 700 13.07 2.30 -7.98
CA LYS A 700 12.39 3.29 -8.82
C LYS A 700 11.38 2.62 -9.76
N GLN A 701 11.77 1.53 -10.41
CA GLN A 701 10.88 0.75 -11.29
C GLN A 701 9.67 0.17 -10.54
N ARG A 702 9.87 -0.43 -9.36
CA ARG A 702 8.76 -0.93 -8.52
C ARG A 702 7.83 0.19 -8.08
N ARG A 703 8.37 1.33 -7.66
CA ARG A 703 7.59 2.51 -7.27
C ARG A 703 6.75 3.01 -8.44
N ARG A 704 7.34 3.16 -9.63
CA ARG A 704 6.64 3.55 -10.86
C ARG A 704 5.52 2.56 -11.19
N LYS A 705 5.80 1.25 -11.16
CA LYS A 705 4.81 0.20 -11.47
C LYS A 705 3.60 0.22 -10.54
N VAL A 706 3.80 0.53 -9.26
CA VAL A 706 2.72 0.54 -8.26
C VAL A 706 1.91 1.84 -8.27
N LEU A 707 2.52 2.97 -8.67
CA LEU A 707 1.88 4.30 -8.65
C LEU A 707 1.31 4.74 -10.00
N THR A 708 1.82 4.20 -11.11
CA THR A 708 1.34 4.57 -12.45
C THR A 708 0.10 3.73 -12.77
N PRO A 709 -1.05 4.36 -13.05
CA PRO A 709 -2.24 3.64 -13.51
C PRO A 709 -1.94 2.90 -14.82
N GLN A 710 -2.09 1.59 -14.86
CA GLN A 710 -1.93 0.83 -16.11
C GLN A 710 -3.16 1.03 -17.01
N SER A 711 -2.95 1.22 -18.32
CA SER A 711 -4.04 1.47 -19.28
C SER A 711 -5.06 0.33 -19.39
N SER A 712 -4.74 -0.87 -18.90
CA SER A 712 -5.65 -2.03 -18.80
C SER A 712 -6.47 -2.06 -17.51
N GLU A 713 -6.24 -1.15 -16.55
CA GLU A 713 -6.84 -1.21 -15.21
C GLU A 713 -8.37 -1.25 -15.24
N GLY A 714 -9.02 -0.45 -16.09
CA GLY A 714 -10.48 -0.52 -16.23
C GLY A 714 -11.01 -1.92 -16.61
N TRP A 715 -10.23 -2.68 -17.39
CA TRP A 715 -10.56 -4.04 -17.82
C TRP A 715 -10.12 -5.10 -16.80
N ASP A 716 -8.95 -4.94 -16.19
CA ASP A 716 -8.45 -5.81 -15.12
C ASP A 716 -9.30 -5.70 -13.85
N TRP A 717 -9.86 -4.53 -13.55
CA TRP A 717 -10.81 -4.31 -12.46
C TRP A 717 -12.21 -4.85 -12.76
N TYR A 718 -12.68 -4.72 -14.01
CA TYR A 718 -13.90 -5.39 -14.46
C TYR A 718 -13.77 -6.90 -14.26
N LYS A 719 -12.59 -7.49 -14.53
CA LYS A 719 -12.30 -8.89 -14.25
C LYS A 719 -12.20 -9.20 -12.74
N MET A 720 -11.47 -8.41 -11.95
CA MET A 720 -11.27 -8.64 -10.52
C MET A 720 -12.60 -8.71 -9.76
N PHE A 721 -13.54 -7.83 -10.09
CA PHE A 721 -14.88 -7.82 -9.49
C PHE A 721 -15.95 -8.47 -10.36
N GLN A 722 -15.58 -9.10 -11.48
CA GLN A 722 -16.49 -9.76 -12.43
C GLN A 722 -17.67 -8.87 -12.87
N GLY A 723 -17.42 -7.57 -13.07
CA GLY A 723 -18.44 -6.58 -13.42
C GLY A 723 -19.44 -6.26 -12.30
N LYS A 724 -19.23 -6.74 -11.07
CA LYS A 724 -20.16 -6.53 -9.96
C LYS A 724 -20.29 -5.07 -9.55
N LEU A 725 -19.19 -4.30 -9.54
CA LEU A 725 -19.23 -2.90 -9.10
C LEU A 725 -20.11 -2.01 -10.00
N PRO A 726 -19.95 -2.00 -11.34
CA PRO A 726 -20.88 -1.30 -12.22
C PRO A 726 -22.33 -1.78 -12.09
N ALA A 727 -22.56 -3.10 -11.95
CA ALA A 727 -23.90 -3.64 -11.78
C ALA A 727 -24.55 -3.19 -10.46
N LEU A 728 -23.78 -3.11 -9.38
CA LEU A 728 -24.23 -2.63 -8.07
C LEU A 728 -24.48 -1.12 -8.09
N ALA A 729 -23.65 -0.34 -8.77
CA ALA A 729 -23.86 1.10 -8.95
C ALA A 729 -25.18 1.39 -9.70
N LYS A 730 -25.40 0.73 -10.84
CA LYS A 730 -26.67 0.84 -11.60
C LYS A 730 -27.89 0.39 -10.80
N LYS A 731 -27.73 -0.61 -9.94
CA LYS A 731 -28.79 -1.06 -9.03
C LYS A 731 -29.08 -0.03 -7.95
N GLY A 732 -28.06 0.62 -7.42
CA GLY A 732 -28.19 1.70 -6.44
C GLY A 732 -28.84 2.95 -7.03
N GLU A 733 -28.49 3.33 -8.26
CA GLU A 733 -29.17 4.41 -9.01
C GLU A 733 -30.68 4.17 -9.11
N ARG A 734 -31.09 3.02 -9.65
CA ARG A 734 -32.51 2.64 -9.76
C ARG A 734 -33.21 2.62 -8.42
N PHE A 735 -32.52 2.12 -7.38
CA PHE A 735 -33.06 2.13 -6.03
C PHE A 735 -33.27 3.56 -5.53
N ARG A 736 -32.32 4.47 -5.76
CA ARG A 736 -32.41 5.87 -5.34
C ARG A 736 -33.48 6.64 -6.12
N GLU A 737 -33.62 6.41 -7.42
CA GLU A 737 -34.72 6.96 -8.23
C GLU A 737 -36.08 6.57 -7.67
N LEU A 738 -36.30 5.27 -7.44
CA LEU A 738 -37.53 4.75 -6.84
C LEU A 738 -37.76 5.33 -5.43
N ARG A 739 -36.69 5.48 -4.64
CA ARG A 739 -36.77 6.08 -3.31
C ARG A 739 -37.15 7.56 -3.36
N THR A 740 -36.53 8.33 -4.23
CA THR A 740 -36.86 9.75 -4.41
C THR A 740 -38.33 9.91 -4.83
N GLN A 741 -38.84 9.04 -5.72
CA GLN A 741 -40.25 9.05 -6.10
C GLN A 741 -41.18 8.70 -4.93
N GLN A 742 -40.80 7.75 -4.07
CA GLN A 742 -41.57 7.37 -2.87
C GLN A 742 -41.55 8.44 -1.77
N GLU A 743 -40.43 9.14 -1.62
CA GLU A 743 -40.22 10.19 -0.62
C GLU A 743 -40.78 11.54 -1.08
N ALA A 744 -41.02 11.73 -2.38
CA ALA A 744 -41.57 12.96 -2.94
C ALA A 744 -42.93 13.32 -2.31
N GLY A 745 -42.97 14.47 -1.64
CA GLY A 745 -44.16 14.98 -0.95
C GLY A 745 -44.50 14.26 0.38
N GLY A 746 -43.66 13.32 0.83
CA GLY A 746 -43.80 12.66 2.12
C GLY A 746 -43.21 13.48 3.28
N PRO A 747 -43.68 13.28 4.52
CA PRO A 747 -43.10 13.92 5.70
C PRO A 747 -41.68 13.40 5.98
N VAL A 748 -40.74 14.31 6.24
CA VAL A 748 -39.37 13.97 6.67
C VAL A 748 -39.35 13.81 8.19
N HIS A 749 -38.79 12.72 8.70
CA HIS A 749 -38.72 12.44 10.14
C HIS A 749 -37.28 12.32 10.62
N VAL A 750 -37.00 12.87 11.81
CA VAL A 750 -35.72 12.75 12.52
C VAL A 750 -35.91 12.03 13.86
N ALA A 751 -34.89 11.30 14.31
CA ALA A 751 -34.99 10.41 15.46
C ALA A 751 -35.29 11.10 16.81
N TRP A 752 -35.04 12.41 16.92
CA TRP A 752 -35.24 13.18 18.15
C TRP A 752 -36.53 14.01 18.17
N GLU A 753 -37.31 14.03 17.08
CA GLU A 753 -38.60 14.73 17.02
C GLU A 753 -39.77 13.76 16.79
N ARG A 754 -40.94 14.09 17.36
CA ARG A 754 -42.17 13.30 17.16
C ARG A 754 -42.96 13.75 15.93
N SER A 755 -42.90 15.03 15.61
CA SER A 755 -43.47 15.61 14.40
C SER A 755 -42.54 15.39 13.21
N ALA A 756 -43.10 15.45 12.01
CA ALA A 756 -42.30 15.61 10.81
C ALA A 756 -41.61 16.99 10.82
N LEU A 757 -40.43 17.06 10.22
CA LEU A 757 -39.79 18.33 9.93
C LEU A 757 -40.65 19.16 8.96
N PRO A 758 -40.60 20.50 9.07
CA PRO A 758 -41.17 21.39 8.05
C PRO A 758 -40.63 21.05 6.65
N PRO A 759 -41.41 21.27 5.58
CA PRO A 759 -40.97 21.01 4.21
C PRO A 759 -39.69 21.75 3.80
N ASP A 760 -39.39 22.88 4.45
CA ASP A 760 -38.24 23.76 4.17
C ASP A 760 -37.04 23.51 5.10
N ALA A 761 -37.10 22.49 5.97
CA ALA A 761 -36.12 22.24 7.02
C ALA A 761 -34.83 21.58 6.52
#